data_AF-A0A4Q4TBI8-F1
#
_entry.id   AF-A0A4Q4TBI8-F1
#
_cell.length_a   1.000
_cell.length_b   1.000
_cell.length_c   1.000
_cell.angle_alpha   90.00
_cell.angle_beta   90.00
_cell.angle_gamma   90.00
#
_symmetry.space_group_name_H-M   'P 1'
#
loop_
_entity.id
_entity.type
_entity.pdbx_description
1 polymer ?
#
loop_
_entity_poly.entity_id
_entity_poly.type
_entity_poly.pdbx_seq_one_letter_code
_entity_poly.pdbx_strand_id
1 'polypeptide(L)'
;MEKLHSSLGTAAQKLQVDNEEGLTTAQLMLTNNDLKPVEPARRQWGPWNFVGFWIADSFNINTWMISSSMIVNGLSWWQSWICVWLGYAIAGCFIASTGRIGAVYHIGFPVVNRSSFGIWGCLWPVFNRAAMACIWYGVQAYIGGHCVYLMIRSIWTGWDREKIGHGAFSPESGTTTADFASFFLFWLLSLPAIWFPVHQVRHLFTVKAYFVPVAAIAFFIWSLVRAGGAGPVVRQGATKSGGELGWAFVKGVMSSIANFATLIVNDPDFSRFAGKPRDALWSQLFAIPIGFAVTSFIGIFVSSSSVIIYQGTEPIWDPLVLLERFIDDGGPAARFGVFVIATAFALAQLGTNIAANSISAGTDMTALLPRFINIRRGGYICAAIGLAMCPYQLLTTANQFTTYLSSYSVFLSSIAGVMISDYYFVRKGYLEIKELYDARKSGPYFYTYGIHWRAYAAYIAGILINVVGFAGAVGTPVPIAATYIYELNFFGGFIISSSMYWILCKIFPIPSCSPRWLEVGEEITEVSLAYDSHNDSGGSQRDMFVDEEAVVGGTKYDERAYVKMDSRSSSSSLLLSMPLEVLLHISSYLTTPEYGVLRRVCKHLEASFFNSFAKEFFSKRQFMLTEFSLQALVDISRSRFAPSLRYLIISVERPTTTMLTEFDVRVRNTGQYERFNRFKEEFMSHQFLKSTGRDFELLAEALQNLSGLRTVGVRDYSSRGRFRDGAEARWSSYGAPTLYQETGIRPRNNSFPEQSLYQCHVFQTVLRALGKSPNVNAERFEVILRNETLSDQAFYIPQRLEPTLAPVLANLKALYLDLDARLPPTRFASGDDVQCCYSAALMEFLSKLPALEQLRLNFQQYDSAHASELLQWLSKRPNGPRDSSGAPLPAPQALQAANTPKPPPPVEFTHLKQIDLGFILVKPHILVELYKRYRLTLRSISLHKVTLEPANMIHKVNLWAKLFDAISESGLDLSSISLRSLKQTYSHFGAWPVTFKDATPDWEKNWAGNDLGCALRELRDAVVVDWPEESDYSGHSDVSEVSDEEAEMDEDEN
;
A
#
# COMPACT_ATOMS: atom_id res chain seq x y z
N MET A 1 31.22 -43.68 -5.42
CA MET A 1 30.31 -42.72 -4.76
C MET A 1 30.67 -41.26 -5.02
N GLU A 2 31.95 -40.85 -5.07
CA GLU A 2 32.35 -39.46 -5.35
C GLU A 2 31.92 -38.91 -6.73
N LYS A 3 32.01 -39.71 -7.81
CA LYS A 3 31.48 -39.30 -9.14
C LYS A 3 29.95 -39.09 -9.14
N LEU A 4 29.23 -39.81 -8.28
CA LEU A 4 27.79 -39.67 -8.10
C LEU A 4 27.47 -38.38 -7.33
N HIS A 5 28.25 -38.07 -6.28
CA HIS A 5 28.16 -36.79 -5.56
C HIS A 5 28.52 -35.57 -6.43
N SER A 6 29.53 -35.67 -7.30
CA SER A 6 29.90 -34.55 -8.20
C SER A 6 28.88 -34.35 -9.33
N SER A 7 28.33 -35.44 -9.89
CA SER A 7 27.26 -35.38 -10.90
C SER A 7 25.94 -34.85 -10.32
N LEU A 8 25.56 -35.30 -9.12
CA LEU A 8 24.37 -34.81 -8.41
C LEU A 8 24.52 -33.35 -7.97
N GLY A 9 25.71 -32.94 -7.52
CA GLY A 9 26.01 -31.54 -7.18
C GLY A 9 25.90 -30.61 -8.39
N THR A 10 26.43 -31.04 -9.55
CA THR A 10 26.37 -30.27 -10.80
C THR A 10 24.93 -30.18 -11.35
N ALA A 11 24.16 -31.27 -11.27
CA ALA A 11 22.75 -31.27 -11.65
C ALA A 11 21.89 -30.41 -10.71
N ALA A 12 22.15 -30.46 -9.39
CA ALA A 12 21.48 -29.62 -8.41
C ALA A 12 21.80 -28.13 -8.58
N GLN A 13 23.00 -27.78 -9.04
CA GLN A 13 23.35 -26.39 -9.41
C GLN A 13 22.61 -25.91 -10.66
N LYS A 14 22.45 -26.77 -11.68
CA LYS A 14 21.66 -26.41 -12.88
C LYS A 14 20.16 -26.26 -12.63
N LEU A 15 19.64 -26.97 -11.64
CA LEU A 15 18.22 -26.92 -11.24
C LEU A 15 17.91 -25.78 -10.27
N GLN A 16 18.91 -25.09 -9.73
CA GLN A 16 18.69 -23.98 -8.80
C GLN A 16 18.01 -22.78 -9.47
N VAL A 17 17.15 -22.11 -8.70
CA VAL A 17 16.58 -20.81 -9.06
C VAL A 17 17.59 -19.73 -8.68
N ASP A 18 17.54 -18.57 -9.33
CA ASP A 18 18.42 -17.43 -9.02
C ASP A 18 18.23 -17.00 -7.56
N ASN A 19 19.35 -16.83 -6.84
CA ASN A 19 19.40 -16.48 -5.42
C ASN A 19 20.56 -15.52 -5.15
N GLU A 20 20.50 -14.79 -4.02
CA GLU A 20 21.60 -13.92 -3.58
C GLU A 20 22.87 -14.74 -3.30
N GLU A 21 24.04 -14.18 -3.65
CA GLU A 21 25.33 -14.81 -3.38
C GLU A 21 25.64 -14.82 -1.87
N GLY A 22 26.27 -15.89 -1.38
CA GLY A 22 26.70 -15.99 0.03
C GLY A 22 25.64 -16.51 1.02
N LEU A 23 24.47 -16.93 0.57
CA LEU A 23 23.43 -17.50 1.45
C LEU A 23 23.80 -18.89 1.99
N THR A 24 23.52 -19.12 3.26
CA THR A 24 23.62 -20.45 3.88
C THR A 24 22.55 -21.41 3.36
N THR A 25 22.75 -22.72 3.51
CA THR A 25 21.75 -23.74 3.11
C THR A 25 20.39 -23.52 3.77
N ALA A 26 20.35 -23.07 5.03
CA ALA A 26 19.10 -22.77 5.72
C ALA A 26 18.38 -21.57 5.10
N GLN A 27 19.12 -20.53 4.71
CA GLN A 27 18.55 -19.33 4.08
C GLN A 27 18.07 -19.59 2.66
N LEU A 28 18.80 -20.41 1.90
CA LEU A 28 18.35 -20.91 0.59
C LEU A 28 17.05 -21.72 0.67
N MET A 29 16.67 -22.19 1.87
CA MET A 29 15.39 -22.87 2.12
C MET A 29 14.31 -21.94 2.68
N LEU A 30 14.55 -20.62 2.77
CA LEU A 30 13.57 -19.64 3.25
C LEU A 30 13.25 -18.53 2.24
N THR A 31 14.09 -18.31 1.24
CA THR A 31 13.92 -17.20 0.29
C THR A 31 14.05 -17.64 -1.16
N ASN A 32 13.30 -16.95 -2.00
CA ASN A 32 13.56 -16.74 -3.42
C ASN A 32 12.77 -15.50 -3.88
N ASN A 33 12.93 -15.11 -5.14
CA ASN A 33 12.30 -13.91 -5.69
C ASN A 33 10.75 -13.93 -5.64
N ASP A 34 10.13 -15.10 -5.65
CA ASP A 34 8.67 -15.26 -5.65
C ASP A 34 8.06 -15.23 -4.22
N LEU A 35 8.86 -15.53 -3.20
CA LEU A 35 8.46 -15.52 -1.79
C LEU A 35 8.64 -14.17 -1.11
N LYS A 36 9.58 -13.34 -1.58
CA LYS A 36 9.88 -12.03 -0.99
C LYS A 36 8.62 -11.14 -0.90
N PRO A 37 8.56 -10.19 0.06
CA PRO A 37 7.48 -9.21 0.10
C PRO A 37 7.39 -8.46 -1.24
N VAL A 38 6.18 -8.25 -1.74
CA VAL A 38 5.98 -7.59 -3.04
C VAL A 38 6.43 -6.13 -2.94
N GLU A 39 7.30 -5.69 -3.85
CA GLU A 39 7.80 -4.32 -3.90
C GLU A 39 6.74 -3.33 -4.42
N PRO A 40 6.80 -2.03 -4.02
CA PRO A 40 5.77 -1.04 -4.38
C PRO A 40 5.44 -0.94 -5.87
N ALA A 41 6.42 -1.13 -6.76
CA ALA A 41 6.22 -1.07 -8.21
C ALA A 41 5.25 -2.16 -8.74
N ARG A 42 5.19 -3.33 -8.07
CA ARG A 42 4.29 -4.45 -8.42
C ARG A 42 2.96 -4.43 -7.64
N ARG A 43 2.77 -3.52 -6.69
CA ARG A 43 1.52 -3.34 -5.92
C ARG A 43 0.47 -2.54 -6.71
N GLN A 44 0.07 -3.09 -7.86
CA GLN A 44 -0.75 -2.40 -8.85
C GLN A 44 -2.25 -2.72 -8.75
N TRP A 45 -2.67 -3.62 -7.86
CA TRP A 45 -4.07 -4.03 -7.77
C TRP A 45 -4.89 -3.00 -6.98
N GLY A 46 -5.79 -2.32 -7.67
CA GLY A 46 -6.84 -1.49 -7.08
C GLY A 46 -8.14 -2.30 -6.86
N PRO A 47 -9.21 -1.66 -6.34
CA PRO A 47 -10.44 -2.36 -5.97
C PRO A 47 -11.10 -3.09 -7.16
N TRP A 48 -11.09 -2.48 -8.35
CA TRP A 48 -11.67 -3.09 -9.55
C TRP A 48 -10.90 -4.31 -10.07
N ASN A 49 -9.61 -4.45 -9.74
CA ASN A 49 -8.86 -5.65 -10.09
C ASN A 49 -9.35 -6.85 -9.29
N PHE A 50 -9.65 -6.66 -8.01
CA PHE A 50 -10.25 -7.70 -7.17
C PHE A 50 -11.69 -8.02 -7.60
N VAL A 51 -12.50 -7.01 -7.94
CA VAL A 51 -13.86 -7.23 -8.48
C VAL A 51 -13.78 -8.06 -9.77
N GLY A 52 -12.93 -7.67 -10.71
CA GLY A 52 -12.74 -8.41 -11.97
C GLY A 52 -12.21 -9.83 -11.76
N PHE A 53 -11.29 -10.01 -10.81
CA PHE A 53 -10.80 -11.34 -10.41
C PHE A 53 -11.93 -12.23 -9.88
N TRP A 54 -12.74 -11.73 -8.95
CA TRP A 54 -13.83 -12.51 -8.35
C TRP A 54 -15.00 -12.76 -9.30
N ILE A 55 -15.30 -11.84 -10.22
CA ILE A 55 -16.26 -12.10 -11.30
C ILE A 55 -15.72 -13.20 -12.23
N ALA A 56 -14.44 -13.11 -12.60
CA ALA A 56 -13.82 -14.16 -13.41
C ALA A 56 -13.84 -15.50 -12.66
N ASP A 57 -13.55 -15.53 -11.37
CA ASP A 57 -13.58 -16.77 -10.61
C ASP A 57 -15.00 -17.32 -10.41
N SER A 58 -16.00 -16.46 -10.16
CA SER A 58 -17.37 -16.89 -9.88
C SER A 58 -18.01 -17.67 -11.02
N PHE A 59 -17.78 -17.22 -12.27
CA PHE A 59 -18.26 -17.89 -13.47
C PHE A 59 -17.41 -19.13 -13.80
N ASN A 60 -17.68 -20.20 -13.05
CA ASN A 60 -17.10 -21.53 -13.26
C ASN A 60 -18.16 -22.62 -13.02
N ILE A 61 -17.95 -23.80 -13.62
CA ILE A 61 -18.92 -24.90 -13.56
C ILE A 61 -19.06 -25.50 -12.15
N ASN A 62 -17.99 -25.48 -11.36
CA ASN A 62 -17.97 -26.05 -10.01
C ASN A 62 -18.94 -25.33 -9.05
N THR A 63 -18.93 -23.99 -9.06
CA THR A 63 -19.92 -23.16 -8.34
C THR A 63 -21.34 -23.55 -8.72
N TRP A 64 -21.54 -23.81 -10.01
CA TRP A 64 -22.82 -24.23 -10.56
C TRP A 64 -23.29 -25.56 -9.99
N MET A 65 -22.44 -26.58 -10.08
CA MET A 65 -22.69 -27.92 -9.55
C MET A 65 -22.99 -27.89 -8.05
N ILE A 66 -22.28 -27.07 -7.27
CA ILE A 66 -22.53 -26.89 -5.84
C ILE A 66 -23.95 -26.35 -5.59
N SER A 67 -24.33 -25.27 -6.27
CA SER A 67 -25.67 -24.70 -6.11
C SER A 67 -26.78 -25.64 -6.59
N SER A 68 -26.54 -26.37 -7.68
CA SER A 68 -27.48 -27.35 -8.22
C SER A 68 -27.63 -28.59 -7.34
N SER A 69 -26.57 -29.00 -6.62
CA SER A 69 -26.63 -30.12 -5.68
C SER A 69 -27.60 -29.86 -4.52
N MET A 70 -27.83 -28.59 -4.17
CA MET A 70 -28.80 -28.20 -3.15
C MET A 70 -30.25 -28.50 -3.57
N ILE A 71 -30.54 -28.35 -4.86
CA ILE A 71 -31.84 -28.70 -5.45
C ILE A 71 -32.04 -30.21 -5.42
N VAL A 72 -31.01 -30.98 -5.79
CA VAL A 72 -31.02 -32.45 -5.68
C VAL A 72 -31.18 -32.90 -4.22
N ASN A 73 -30.58 -32.18 -3.27
CA ASN A 73 -30.72 -32.45 -1.84
C ASN A 73 -32.12 -32.09 -1.29
N GLY A 74 -33.02 -31.56 -2.12
CA GLY A 74 -34.43 -31.34 -1.82
C GLY A 74 -34.81 -29.93 -1.37
N LEU A 75 -33.91 -28.96 -1.55
CA LEU A 75 -34.22 -27.54 -1.33
C LEU A 75 -34.96 -26.94 -2.54
N SER A 76 -35.82 -25.96 -2.28
CA SER A 76 -36.40 -25.14 -3.36
C SER A 76 -35.35 -24.21 -3.97
N TRP A 77 -35.68 -23.61 -5.13
CA TRP A 77 -34.77 -22.67 -5.81
C TRP A 77 -34.38 -21.48 -4.92
N TRP A 78 -35.33 -20.90 -4.20
CA TRP A 78 -35.10 -19.71 -3.39
C TRP A 78 -34.35 -20.05 -2.09
N GLN A 79 -34.63 -21.21 -1.49
CA GLN A 79 -33.89 -21.69 -0.32
C GLN A 79 -32.42 -21.92 -0.68
N SER A 80 -32.16 -22.59 -1.80
CA SER A 80 -30.81 -22.81 -2.31
C SER A 80 -30.09 -21.50 -2.59
N TRP A 81 -30.78 -20.52 -3.17
CA TRP A 81 -30.19 -19.22 -3.45
C TRP A 81 -29.86 -18.42 -2.18
N ILE A 82 -30.69 -18.50 -1.13
CA ILE A 82 -30.37 -17.93 0.18
C ILE A 82 -29.17 -18.65 0.81
N CYS A 83 -29.09 -19.98 0.72
CA CYS A 83 -27.92 -20.74 1.21
C CYS A 83 -26.61 -20.23 0.58
N VAL A 84 -26.64 -19.97 -0.73
CA VAL A 84 -25.52 -19.42 -1.49
C VAL A 84 -25.15 -18.02 -1.00
N TRP A 85 -26.12 -17.11 -0.86
CA TRP A 85 -25.87 -15.76 -0.34
C TRP A 85 -25.23 -15.78 1.04
N LEU A 86 -25.78 -16.57 1.97
CA LEU A 86 -25.25 -16.70 3.31
C LEU A 86 -23.85 -17.32 3.32
N GLY A 87 -23.67 -18.44 2.63
CA GLY A 87 -22.41 -19.18 2.61
C GLY A 87 -21.26 -18.38 2.00
N TYR A 88 -21.49 -17.73 0.85
CA TYR A 88 -20.45 -16.91 0.21
C TYR A 88 -20.25 -15.55 0.89
N ALA A 89 -21.24 -14.97 1.57
CA ALA A 89 -21.02 -13.79 2.41
C ALA A 89 -20.13 -14.13 3.61
N ILE A 90 -20.38 -15.26 4.27
CA ILE A 90 -19.52 -15.76 5.36
C ILE A 90 -18.10 -16.03 4.84
N ALA A 91 -17.96 -16.71 3.70
CA ALA A 91 -16.67 -16.95 3.08
C ALA A 91 -15.95 -15.64 2.74
N GLY A 92 -16.67 -14.64 2.23
CA GLY A 92 -16.16 -13.29 1.95
C GLY A 92 -15.59 -12.60 3.19
N CYS A 93 -16.23 -12.75 4.36
CA CYS A 93 -15.68 -12.26 5.63
C CYS A 93 -14.35 -12.92 5.99
N PHE A 94 -14.23 -14.23 5.81
CA PHE A 94 -12.99 -14.96 6.07
C PHE A 94 -11.88 -14.60 5.08
N ILE A 95 -12.21 -14.51 3.79
CA ILE A 95 -11.30 -14.05 2.72
C ILE A 95 -10.79 -12.65 3.05
N ALA A 96 -11.68 -11.70 3.35
CA ALA A 96 -11.27 -10.34 3.71
C ALA A 96 -10.37 -10.30 4.97
N SER A 97 -10.62 -11.21 5.93
CA SER A 97 -9.85 -11.30 7.16
C SER A 97 -8.41 -11.77 6.91
N THR A 98 -8.21 -12.82 6.11
CA THR A 98 -6.87 -13.30 5.74
C THR A 98 -6.20 -12.40 4.71
N GLY A 99 -6.96 -11.86 3.76
CA GLY A 99 -6.53 -10.93 2.74
C GLY A 99 -5.94 -9.64 3.29
N ARG A 100 -6.43 -9.15 4.44
CA ARG A 100 -5.83 -8.01 5.13
C ARG A 100 -4.35 -8.27 5.44
N ILE A 101 -3.98 -9.48 5.85
CA ILE A 101 -2.59 -9.83 6.19
C ILE A 101 -1.70 -9.65 4.96
N GLY A 102 -2.13 -10.20 3.81
CA GLY A 102 -1.42 -10.05 2.54
C GLY A 102 -1.37 -8.59 2.09
N ALA A 103 -2.49 -7.86 2.15
CA ALA A 103 -2.56 -6.48 1.68
C ALA A 103 -1.79 -5.47 2.55
N VAL A 104 -1.61 -5.75 3.85
CA VAL A 104 -0.85 -4.91 4.78
C VAL A 104 0.65 -5.21 4.68
N TYR A 105 1.02 -6.49 4.70
CA TYR A 105 2.42 -6.91 4.82
C TYR A 105 3.06 -7.34 3.50
N HIS A 106 2.28 -7.41 2.43
CA HIS A 106 2.71 -7.77 1.08
C HIS A 106 3.40 -9.15 0.99
N ILE A 107 3.00 -10.09 1.85
CA ILE A 107 3.52 -11.46 1.90
C ILE A 107 2.43 -12.49 1.57
N GLY A 108 2.81 -13.61 0.96
CA GLY A 108 1.90 -14.70 0.62
C GLY A 108 1.63 -15.67 1.79
N PHE A 109 0.65 -16.55 1.61
CA PHE A 109 0.19 -17.51 2.61
C PHE A 109 1.30 -18.35 3.23
N PRO A 110 2.30 -18.85 2.47
CA PRO A 110 3.37 -19.64 3.06
C PRO A 110 4.20 -18.88 4.08
N VAL A 111 4.45 -17.59 3.82
CA VAL A 111 5.23 -16.72 4.71
C VAL A 111 4.39 -16.29 5.91
N VAL A 112 3.10 -16.05 5.73
CA VAL A 112 2.16 -15.80 6.84
C VAL A 112 2.20 -16.97 7.83
N ASN A 113 2.17 -18.21 7.36
CA ASN A 113 2.21 -19.38 8.26
C ASN A 113 3.51 -19.54 9.04
N ARG A 114 4.61 -18.89 8.65
CA ARG A 114 5.84 -18.87 9.45
C ARG A 114 5.62 -18.16 10.78
N SER A 115 4.72 -17.17 10.84
CA SER A 115 4.39 -16.48 12.10
C SER A 115 3.58 -17.35 13.04
N SER A 116 2.69 -18.18 12.50
CA SER A 116 1.73 -18.95 13.31
C SER A 116 2.23 -20.35 13.66
N PHE A 117 2.82 -21.08 12.70
CA PHE A 117 3.27 -22.47 12.87
C PHE A 117 4.79 -22.60 13.07
N GLY A 118 5.54 -21.51 12.89
CA GLY A 118 7.00 -21.46 12.99
C GLY A 118 7.72 -21.63 11.65
N ILE A 119 9.00 -21.27 11.63
CA ILE A 119 9.84 -21.24 10.41
C ILE A 119 9.80 -22.59 9.66
N TRP A 120 10.01 -23.70 10.36
CA TRP A 120 9.97 -25.05 9.76
C TRP A 120 8.61 -25.72 9.92
N GLY A 121 7.89 -25.41 11.00
CA GLY A 121 6.55 -25.94 11.26
C GLY A 121 5.51 -25.51 10.23
N CYS A 122 5.70 -24.39 9.53
CA CYS A 122 4.81 -23.93 8.45
C CYS A 122 4.80 -24.83 7.21
N LEU A 123 5.78 -25.72 7.03
CA LEU A 123 5.84 -26.60 5.86
C LEU A 123 4.62 -27.53 5.79
N TRP A 124 4.03 -27.91 6.92
CA TRP A 124 2.80 -28.72 6.96
C TRP A 124 1.56 -28.01 6.39
N PRO A 125 1.13 -26.83 6.90
CA PRO A 125 -0.02 -26.13 6.32
C PRO A 125 0.20 -25.76 4.85
N VAL A 126 1.44 -25.42 4.47
CA VAL A 126 1.81 -25.15 3.06
C VAL A 126 1.68 -26.41 2.20
N PHE A 127 2.19 -27.55 2.67
CA PHE A 127 2.04 -28.83 1.95
C PHE A 127 0.57 -29.23 1.81
N ASN A 128 -0.21 -29.11 2.89
CA ASN A 128 -1.63 -29.42 2.88
C ASN A 128 -2.36 -28.57 1.81
N ARG A 129 -2.09 -27.27 1.76
CA ARG A 129 -2.68 -26.37 0.76
C ARG A 129 -2.21 -26.67 -0.68
N ALA A 130 -0.93 -26.97 -0.87
CA ALA A 130 -0.38 -27.33 -2.17
C ALA A 130 -0.99 -28.64 -2.72
N ALA A 131 -1.13 -29.64 -1.85
CA ALA A 131 -1.79 -30.90 -2.19
C ALA A 131 -3.23 -30.63 -2.64
N MET A 132 -3.96 -29.82 -1.88
CA MET A 132 -5.33 -29.43 -2.23
C MET A 132 -5.43 -28.68 -3.56
N ALA A 133 -4.48 -27.78 -3.85
CA ALA A 133 -4.43 -27.09 -5.13
C ALA A 133 -4.25 -28.08 -6.29
N CYS A 134 -3.45 -29.14 -6.12
CA CYS A 134 -3.29 -30.19 -7.12
C CYS A 134 -4.56 -31.02 -7.34
N ILE A 135 -5.27 -31.37 -6.25
CA ILE A 135 -6.55 -32.08 -6.37
C ILE A 135 -7.56 -31.23 -7.16
N TRP A 136 -7.71 -29.96 -6.76
CA TRP A 136 -8.59 -29.04 -7.45
C TRP A 136 -8.16 -28.83 -8.91
N TYR A 137 -6.86 -28.84 -9.19
CA TYR A 137 -6.38 -28.78 -10.56
C TYR A 137 -6.89 -29.96 -11.39
N GLY A 138 -6.76 -31.19 -10.87
CA GLY A 138 -7.26 -32.39 -11.53
C GLY A 138 -8.77 -32.34 -11.75
N VAL A 139 -9.55 -32.00 -10.72
CA VAL A 139 -11.01 -31.89 -10.78
C VAL A 139 -11.44 -30.86 -11.84
N GLN A 140 -10.86 -29.66 -11.82
CA GLN A 140 -11.20 -28.62 -12.79
C GLN A 140 -10.77 -28.99 -14.21
N ALA A 141 -9.63 -29.68 -14.37
CA ALA A 141 -9.20 -30.18 -15.67
C ALA A 141 -10.10 -31.29 -16.19
N TYR A 142 -10.63 -32.17 -15.34
CA TYR A 142 -11.59 -33.20 -15.75
C TYR A 142 -12.92 -32.60 -16.21
N ILE A 143 -13.44 -31.61 -15.48
CA ILE A 143 -14.64 -30.86 -15.90
C ILE A 143 -14.40 -30.14 -17.24
N GLY A 144 -13.23 -29.51 -17.41
CA GLY A 144 -12.84 -28.93 -18.71
C GLY A 144 -12.74 -29.99 -19.82
N GLY A 145 -12.30 -31.20 -19.48
CA GLY A 145 -12.31 -32.37 -20.33
C GLY A 145 -13.70 -32.77 -20.82
N HIS A 146 -14.71 -32.73 -19.94
CA HIS A 146 -16.10 -32.94 -20.32
C HIS A 146 -16.62 -31.88 -21.29
N CYS A 147 -16.17 -30.62 -21.15
CA CYS A 147 -16.47 -29.59 -22.16
C CYS A 147 -15.87 -29.98 -23.53
N VAL A 148 -14.62 -30.44 -23.57
CA VAL A 148 -13.98 -30.92 -24.81
C VAL A 148 -14.71 -32.15 -25.38
N TYR A 149 -15.17 -33.06 -24.53
CA TYR A 149 -15.99 -34.21 -24.95
C TYR A 149 -17.26 -33.74 -25.65
N LEU A 150 -18.00 -32.79 -25.07
CA LEU A 150 -19.20 -32.21 -25.69
C LEU A 150 -18.88 -31.50 -27.01
N MET A 151 -17.75 -30.79 -27.10
CA MET A 151 -17.32 -30.15 -28.34
C MET A 151 -17.08 -31.17 -29.45
N ILE A 152 -16.32 -32.24 -29.17
CA ILE A 152 -16.04 -33.30 -30.14
C ILE A 152 -17.33 -34.04 -30.51
N ARG A 153 -18.17 -34.39 -29.53
CA ARG A 153 -19.46 -35.08 -29.75
C ARG A 153 -20.46 -34.24 -30.54
N SER A 154 -20.42 -32.92 -30.37
CA SER A 154 -21.25 -31.98 -31.15
C SER A 154 -20.89 -32.00 -32.64
N ILE A 155 -19.61 -32.19 -33.00
CA ILE A 155 -19.16 -32.34 -34.39
C ILE A 155 -19.40 -33.76 -34.89
N TRP A 156 -19.00 -34.76 -34.11
CA TRP A 156 -19.11 -36.18 -34.42
C TRP A 156 -19.87 -36.92 -33.32
N THR A 157 -21.15 -37.21 -33.54
CA THR A 157 -22.00 -37.96 -32.59
C THR A 157 -21.58 -39.43 -32.38
N GLY A 158 -20.58 -39.89 -33.12
CA GLY A 158 -19.89 -41.16 -32.88
C GLY A 158 -18.89 -41.10 -31.72
N TRP A 159 -18.45 -39.90 -31.31
CA TRP A 159 -17.62 -39.68 -30.12
C TRP A 159 -18.48 -39.74 -28.86
N ASP A 160 -18.95 -40.95 -28.57
CA ASP A 160 -19.95 -41.23 -27.55
C ASP A 160 -19.38 -42.24 -26.55
N ARG A 161 -19.51 -41.92 -25.26
CA ARG A 161 -18.92 -42.70 -24.16
C ARG A 161 -19.43 -44.15 -24.13
N GLU A 162 -20.68 -44.40 -24.50
CA GLU A 162 -21.27 -45.74 -24.52
C GLU A 162 -20.85 -46.52 -25.77
N LYS A 163 -20.77 -45.86 -26.92
CA LYS A 163 -20.36 -46.50 -28.20
C LYS A 163 -18.87 -46.85 -28.22
N ILE A 164 -18.01 -45.98 -27.70
CA ILE A 164 -16.57 -46.21 -27.62
C ILE A 164 -16.25 -47.18 -26.47
N GLY A 165 -17.00 -47.08 -25.37
CA GLY A 165 -16.84 -47.92 -24.19
C GLY A 165 -15.62 -47.57 -23.33
N HIS A 166 -15.31 -48.46 -22.38
CA HIS A 166 -14.27 -48.22 -21.37
C HIS A 166 -12.85 -48.52 -21.84
N GLY A 167 -12.65 -49.27 -22.94
CA GLY A 167 -11.32 -49.60 -23.44
C GLY A 167 -10.46 -50.30 -22.38
N ALA A 168 -9.33 -49.68 -22.00
CA ALA A 168 -8.42 -50.20 -20.96
C ALA A 168 -8.88 -49.89 -19.52
N PHE A 169 -9.93 -49.09 -19.33
CA PHE A 169 -10.47 -48.75 -18.01
C PHE A 169 -11.50 -49.80 -17.56
N SER A 170 -11.58 -50.05 -16.24
CA SER A 170 -12.67 -50.88 -15.71
C SER A 170 -14.01 -50.12 -15.74
N PRO A 171 -15.17 -50.81 -15.82
CA PRO A 171 -16.48 -50.16 -15.73
C PRO A 171 -16.68 -49.36 -14.43
N GLU A 172 -16.03 -49.79 -13.35
CA GLU A 172 -16.07 -49.15 -12.02
C GLU A 172 -15.10 -47.97 -11.89
N SER A 173 -14.27 -47.70 -12.90
CA SER A 173 -13.21 -46.67 -12.82
C SER A 173 -13.72 -45.23 -12.73
N GLY A 174 -14.99 -44.98 -13.02
CA GLY A 174 -15.59 -43.64 -13.06
C GLY A 174 -15.29 -42.85 -14.34
N THR A 175 -14.66 -43.46 -15.35
CA THR A 175 -14.36 -42.82 -16.64
C THR A 175 -14.46 -43.79 -17.83
N THR A 176 -14.48 -43.25 -19.04
CA THR A 176 -14.47 -44.00 -20.31
C THR A 176 -13.27 -43.59 -21.17
N THR A 177 -13.01 -44.32 -22.25
CA THR A 177 -11.92 -43.93 -23.17
C THR A 177 -12.17 -42.54 -23.79
N ALA A 178 -13.42 -42.22 -24.13
CA ALA A 178 -13.79 -40.92 -24.69
C ALA A 178 -13.63 -39.78 -23.69
N ASP A 179 -14.05 -39.99 -22.44
CA ASP A 179 -13.91 -39.01 -21.36
C ASP A 179 -12.45 -38.74 -21.03
N PHE A 180 -11.66 -39.80 -20.83
CA PHE A 180 -10.25 -39.68 -20.49
C PHE A 180 -9.45 -39.02 -21.62
N ALA A 181 -9.71 -39.37 -22.89
CA ALA A 181 -9.06 -38.74 -24.03
C ALA A 181 -9.40 -37.24 -24.09
N SER A 182 -10.65 -36.87 -23.85
CA SER A 182 -11.08 -35.46 -23.85
C SER A 182 -10.48 -34.68 -22.67
N PHE A 183 -10.40 -35.30 -21.49
CA PHE A 183 -9.66 -34.79 -20.34
C PHE A 183 -8.18 -34.58 -20.64
N PHE A 184 -7.51 -35.57 -21.24
CA PHE A 184 -6.10 -35.46 -21.61
C PHE A 184 -5.87 -34.34 -22.62
N LEU A 185 -6.77 -34.16 -23.59
CA LEU A 185 -6.72 -33.05 -24.55
C LEU A 185 -6.86 -31.70 -23.86
N PHE A 186 -7.85 -31.53 -22.97
CA PHE A 186 -8.00 -30.30 -22.20
C PHE A 186 -6.76 -30.02 -21.35
N TRP A 187 -6.26 -31.03 -20.65
CA TRP A 187 -5.04 -30.95 -19.84
C TRP A 187 -3.85 -30.51 -20.69
N LEU A 188 -3.61 -31.15 -21.84
CA LEU A 188 -2.50 -30.84 -22.74
C LEU A 188 -2.59 -29.41 -23.27
N LEU A 189 -3.78 -28.97 -23.69
CA LEU A 189 -4.05 -27.63 -24.19
C LEU A 189 -3.97 -26.55 -23.10
N SER A 190 -4.11 -26.92 -21.82
CA SER A 190 -3.96 -26.00 -20.69
C SER A 190 -2.51 -25.67 -20.35
N LEU A 191 -1.55 -26.55 -20.68
CA LEU A 191 -0.13 -26.40 -20.29
C LEU A 191 0.55 -25.11 -20.80
N PRO A 192 0.29 -24.62 -22.03
CA PRO A 192 0.86 -23.35 -22.49
C PRO A 192 0.39 -22.15 -21.65
N ALA A 193 -0.81 -22.18 -21.10
CA ALA A 193 -1.35 -21.09 -20.29
C ALA A 193 -0.60 -20.94 -18.94
N ILE A 194 0.00 -22.02 -18.42
CA ILE A 194 0.81 -22.02 -17.18
C ILE A 194 2.14 -21.26 -17.38
N TRP A 195 2.65 -21.20 -18.61
CA TRP A 195 3.97 -20.61 -18.89
C TRP A 195 4.02 -19.09 -18.64
N PHE A 196 2.91 -18.39 -18.93
CA PHE A 196 2.86 -16.94 -18.85
C PHE A 196 2.99 -16.45 -17.40
N PRO A 197 3.82 -15.43 -17.12
CA PRO A 197 3.92 -14.88 -15.78
C PRO A 197 2.60 -14.28 -15.30
N VAL A 198 2.34 -14.39 -13.99
CA VAL A 198 1.07 -14.04 -13.33
C VAL A 198 0.52 -12.66 -13.74
N HIS A 199 1.38 -11.65 -13.92
CA HIS A 199 0.95 -10.31 -14.31
C HIS A 199 0.43 -10.19 -15.76
N GLN A 200 0.77 -11.13 -16.65
CA GLN A 200 0.29 -11.17 -18.04
C GLN A 200 -1.00 -11.98 -18.20
N VAL A 201 -1.32 -12.86 -17.24
CA VAL A 201 -2.54 -13.70 -17.25
C VAL A 201 -3.83 -12.87 -17.17
N ARG A 202 -3.74 -11.59 -16.77
CA ARG A 202 -4.86 -10.63 -16.75
C ARG A 202 -5.66 -10.55 -18.06
N HIS A 203 -5.01 -10.76 -19.21
CA HIS A 203 -5.69 -10.73 -20.50
C HIS A 203 -6.59 -11.95 -20.73
N LEU A 204 -6.20 -13.13 -20.23
CA LEU A 204 -7.05 -14.33 -20.24
C LEU A 204 -8.32 -14.10 -19.40
N PHE A 205 -8.17 -13.47 -18.24
CA PHE A 205 -9.31 -13.13 -17.37
C PHE A 205 -10.24 -12.09 -17.99
N THR A 206 -9.70 -11.12 -18.73
CA THR A 206 -10.50 -10.13 -19.45
C THR A 206 -11.37 -10.78 -20.52
N VAL A 207 -10.80 -11.65 -21.36
CA VAL A 207 -11.56 -12.39 -22.38
C VAL A 207 -12.63 -13.29 -21.72
N LYS A 208 -12.27 -14.00 -20.65
CA LYS A 208 -13.18 -14.83 -19.88
C LYS A 208 -14.38 -14.03 -19.36
N ALA A 209 -14.14 -12.85 -18.78
CA ALA A 209 -15.16 -12.02 -18.15
C ALA A 209 -16.24 -11.51 -19.15
N TYR A 210 -15.93 -11.42 -20.44
CA TYR A 210 -16.91 -11.07 -21.47
C TYR A 210 -17.61 -12.30 -22.07
N PHE A 211 -16.84 -13.34 -22.40
CA PHE A 211 -17.37 -14.46 -23.19
C PHE A 211 -18.19 -15.45 -22.36
N VAL A 212 -17.75 -15.77 -21.14
CA VAL A 212 -18.37 -16.82 -20.31
C VAL A 212 -19.74 -16.41 -19.77
N PRO A 213 -19.95 -15.19 -19.23
CA PRO A 213 -21.27 -14.80 -18.75
C PRO A 213 -22.33 -14.81 -19.86
N VAL A 214 -21.97 -14.39 -21.08
CA VAL A 214 -22.87 -14.40 -22.24
C VAL A 214 -23.31 -15.83 -22.57
N ALA A 215 -22.36 -16.79 -22.60
CA ALA A 215 -22.69 -18.19 -22.84
C ALA A 215 -23.54 -18.81 -21.70
N ALA A 216 -23.26 -18.47 -20.44
CA ALA A 216 -24.05 -18.92 -19.31
C ALA A 216 -25.50 -18.40 -19.36
N ILE A 217 -25.69 -17.12 -19.69
CA ILE A 217 -27.01 -16.50 -19.87
C ILE A 217 -27.73 -17.11 -21.08
N ALA A 218 -27.02 -17.38 -22.18
CA ALA A 218 -27.60 -18.05 -23.34
C ALA A 218 -28.11 -19.46 -22.98
N PHE A 219 -27.32 -20.24 -22.23
CA PHE A 219 -27.74 -21.58 -21.78
C PHE A 219 -28.93 -21.53 -20.80
N PHE A 220 -28.97 -20.52 -19.93
CA PHE A 220 -30.09 -20.26 -19.02
C PHE A 220 -31.39 -19.95 -19.75
N ILE A 221 -31.36 -18.99 -20.68
CA ILE A 221 -32.53 -18.63 -21.49
C ILE A 221 -32.99 -19.85 -22.29
N TRP A 222 -32.05 -20.58 -22.90
CA TRP A 222 -32.39 -21.77 -23.67
C TRP A 222 -33.08 -22.85 -22.81
N SER A 223 -32.55 -23.12 -21.62
CA SER A 223 -33.13 -24.10 -20.68
C SER A 223 -34.52 -23.67 -20.21
N LEU A 224 -34.72 -22.39 -19.88
CA LEU A 224 -36.01 -21.86 -19.47
C LEU A 224 -37.06 -21.90 -20.58
N VAL A 225 -36.69 -21.53 -21.81
CA VAL A 225 -37.59 -21.60 -22.96
C VAL A 225 -38.03 -23.05 -23.19
N ARG A 226 -37.11 -24.01 -23.11
CA ARG A 226 -37.44 -25.45 -23.21
C ARG A 226 -38.34 -25.94 -22.08
N ALA A 227 -38.22 -25.37 -20.87
CA ALA A 227 -39.07 -25.69 -19.72
C ALA A 227 -40.45 -25.00 -19.75
N GLY A 228 -40.78 -24.24 -20.80
CA GLY A 228 -42.05 -23.50 -20.88
C GLY A 228 -42.07 -22.20 -20.06
N GLY A 229 -40.90 -21.64 -19.78
CA GLY A 229 -40.70 -20.39 -19.03
C GLY A 229 -40.29 -20.61 -17.57
N ALA A 230 -40.11 -19.50 -16.82
CA ALA A 230 -39.69 -19.54 -15.43
C ALA A 230 -40.81 -19.99 -14.45
N GLY A 231 -42.08 -19.84 -14.83
CA GLY A 231 -43.23 -20.12 -13.96
C GLY A 231 -43.26 -21.56 -13.41
N PRO A 232 -43.14 -22.61 -14.26
CA PRO A 232 -43.07 -24.00 -13.81
C PRO A 232 -41.89 -24.30 -12.88
N VAL A 233 -40.75 -23.64 -13.10
CA VAL A 233 -39.53 -23.80 -12.30
C VAL A 233 -39.69 -23.16 -10.91
N VAL A 234 -40.21 -21.93 -10.85
CA VAL A 234 -40.39 -21.18 -9.61
C VAL A 234 -41.44 -21.80 -8.68
N ARG A 235 -42.40 -22.55 -9.24
CA ARG A 235 -43.45 -23.26 -8.49
C ARG A 235 -42.99 -24.58 -7.88
N GLN A 236 -41.77 -25.06 -8.18
CA GLN A 236 -41.21 -26.25 -7.54
C GLN A 236 -40.90 -25.95 -6.06
N GLY A 237 -41.64 -26.60 -5.16
CA GLY A 237 -41.42 -26.54 -3.73
C GLY A 237 -40.25 -27.41 -3.28
N ALA A 238 -39.86 -27.27 -2.01
CA ALA A 238 -38.90 -28.18 -1.38
C ALA A 238 -39.50 -29.59 -1.26
N THR A 239 -38.69 -30.62 -1.46
CA THR A 239 -39.11 -32.02 -1.28
C THR A 239 -38.93 -32.51 0.16
N LYS A 240 -38.12 -31.82 0.95
CA LYS A 240 -37.92 -32.06 2.39
C LYS A 240 -38.74 -31.11 3.25
N SER A 241 -39.09 -31.54 4.47
CA SER A 241 -39.83 -30.72 5.45
C SER A 241 -39.29 -30.90 6.88
N GLY A 242 -39.71 -30.03 7.80
CA GLY A 242 -39.34 -30.11 9.22
C GLY A 242 -37.82 -29.99 9.48
N GLY A 243 -37.31 -30.82 10.40
CA GLY A 243 -35.89 -30.81 10.78
C GLY A 243 -34.94 -31.23 9.65
N GLU A 244 -35.37 -32.11 8.75
CA GLU A 244 -34.57 -32.53 7.59
C GLU A 244 -34.34 -31.39 6.60
N LEU A 245 -35.35 -30.53 6.40
CA LEU A 245 -35.22 -29.31 5.61
C LEU A 245 -34.21 -28.34 6.25
N GLY A 246 -34.27 -28.17 7.58
CA GLY A 246 -33.34 -27.34 8.32
C GLY A 246 -31.88 -27.79 8.15
N TRP A 247 -31.61 -29.09 8.28
CA TRP A 247 -30.27 -29.64 8.06
C TRP A 247 -29.84 -29.60 6.59
N ALA A 248 -30.76 -29.78 5.64
CA ALA A 248 -30.45 -29.59 4.22
C ALA A 248 -30.03 -28.14 3.92
N PHE A 249 -30.68 -27.15 4.54
CA PHE A 249 -30.32 -25.74 4.43
C PHE A 249 -28.92 -25.48 5.00
N VAL A 250 -28.62 -26.00 6.19
CA VAL A 250 -27.28 -25.90 6.81
C VAL A 250 -26.22 -26.52 5.89
N LYS A 251 -26.47 -27.71 5.34
CA LYS A 251 -25.56 -28.36 4.38
C LYS A 251 -25.32 -27.49 3.15
N GLY A 252 -26.34 -26.82 2.62
CA GLY A 252 -26.22 -25.90 1.49
C GLY A 252 -25.31 -24.72 1.80
N VAL A 253 -25.50 -24.07 2.95
CA VAL A 253 -24.62 -22.96 3.42
C VAL A 253 -23.18 -23.46 3.57
N MET A 254 -23.00 -24.59 4.23
CA MET A 254 -21.68 -25.17 4.52
C MET A 254 -20.94 -25.64 3.27
N SER A 255 -21.66 -26.13 2.25
CA SER A 255 -21.06 -26.51 0.96
C SER A 255 -20.46 -25.30 0.23
N SER A 256 -21.10 -24.13 0.33
CA SER A 256 -20.58 -22.89 -0.24
C SER A 256 -19.33 -22.40 0.49
N ILE A 257 -19.28 -22.54 1.82
CA ILE A 257 -18.09 -22.22 2.63
C ILE A 257 -16.94 -23.21 2.33
N ALA A 258 -17.24 -24.51 2.25
CA ALA A 258 -16.26 -25.55 1.97
C ALA A 258 -15.60 -25.37 0.59
N ASN A 259 -16.34 -24.88 -0.41
CA ASN A 259 -15.80 -24.50 -1.71
C ASN A 259 -14.67 -23.46 -1.61
N PHE A 260 -14.79 -22.56 -0.64
CA PHE A 260 -13.84 -21.46 -0.43
C PHE A 260 -12.75 -21.77 0.59
N ALA A 261 -12.78 -22.92 1.27
CA ALA A 261 -11.84 -23.22 2.35
C ALA A 261 -10.37 -23.09 1.92
N THR A 262 -10.05 -23.46 0.68
CA THR A 262 -8.72 -23.31 0.09
C THR A 262 -8.36 -21.86 -0.18
N LEU A 263 -9.28 -21.08 -0.76
CA LEU A 263 -9.09 -19.65 -1.07
C LEU A 263 -9.02 -18.80 0.21
N ILE A 264 -9.80 -19.14 1.24
CA ILE A 264 -9.81 -18.46 2.54
C ILE A 264 -8.39 -18.42 3.12
N VAL A 265 -7.67 -19.53 3.11
CA VAL A 265 -6.33 -19.54 3.67
C VAL A 265 -5.31 -18.83 2.78
N ASN A 266 -5.46 -18.90 1.45
CA ASN A 266 -4.44 -18.42 0.53
C ASN A 266 -4.72 -17.07 -0.16
N ASP A 267 -5.77 -16.35 0.23
CA ASP A 267 -6.01 -14.97 -0.19
C ASP A 267 -4.79 -14.02 -0.04
N PRO A 268 -3.90 -14.18 0.96
CA PRO A 268 -2.64 -13.44 1.02
C PRO A 268 -1.79 -13.51 -0.27
N ASP A 269 -1.88 -14.58 -1.06
CA ASP A 269 -1.11 -14.74 -2.31
C ASP A 269 -1.53 -13.75 -3.39
N PHE A 270 -2.80 -13.33 -3.37
CA PHE A 270 -3.37 -12.35 -4.31
C PHE A 270 -3.40 -10.95 -3.70
N SER A 271 -3.89 -10.82 -2.46
CA SER A 271 -4.02 -9.55 -1.76
C SER A 271 -2.68 -8.86 -1.49
N ARG A 272 -1.55 -9.59 -1.47
CA ARG A 272 -0.20 -9.00 -1.41
C ARG A 272 0.13 -8.02 -2.54
N PHE A 273 -0.58 -8.08 -3.66
CA PHE A 273 -0.44 -7.14 -4.78
C PHE A 273 -1.31 -5.89 -4.66
N ALA A 274 -2.12 -5.76 -3.61
CA ALA A 274 -2.98 -4.60 -3.37
C ALA A 274 -2.16 -3.32 -3.19
N GLY A 275 -2.62 -2.21 -3.76
CA GLY A 275 -2.04 -0.89 -3.51
C GLY A 275 -2.34 -0.37 -2.11
N LYS A 276 -3.53 -0.70 -1.56
CA LYS A 276 -3.96 -0.34 -0.20
C LYS A 276 -4.79 -1.47 0.42
N PRO A 277 -4.71 -1.70 1.75
CA PRO A 277 -5.51 -2.73 2.42
C PRO A 277 -7.02 -2.61 2.22
N ARG A 278 -7.55 -1.38 2.21
CA ARG A 278 -8.98 -1.12 1.99
C ARG A 278 -9.47 -1.55 0.60
N ASP A 279 -8.58 -1.56 -0.39
CA ASP A 279 -8.91 -1.91 -1.77
C ASP A 279 -9.15 -3.41 -1.90
N ALA A 280 -8.44 -4.24 -1.12
CA ALA A 280 -8.68 -5.68 -0.99
C ALA A 280 -9.81 -6.02 0.00
N LEU A 281 -10.09 -5.16 0.98
CA LEU A 281 -11.15 -5.40 1.97
C LEU A 281 -12.55 -5.29 1.33
N TRP A 282 -12.92 -4.10 0.85
CA TRP A 282 -14.30 -3.83 0.45
C TRP A 282 -14.66 -4.51 -0.87
N SER A 283 -13.73 -4.57 -1.82
CA SER A 283 -13.96 -5.20 -3.12
C SER A 283 -14.34 -6.67 -2.98
N GLN A 284 -13.60 -7.43 -2.17
CA GLN A 284 -13.80 -8.87 -1.99
C GLN A 284 -15.05 -9.17 -1.17
N LEU A 285 -15.31 -8.38 -0.12
CA LEU A 285 -16.48 -8.55 0.75
C LEU A 285 -17.80 -8.45 -0.03
N PHE A 286 -17.86 -7.62 -1.07
CA PHE A 286 -19.04 -7.48 -1.92
C PHE A 286 -18.99 -8.33 -3.19
N ALA A 287 -17.85 -8.41 -3.88
CA ALA A 287 -17.77 -9.12 -5.16
C ALA A 287 -18.00 -10.63 -5.03
N ILE A 288 -17.54 -11.25 -3.94
CA ILE A 288 -17.71 -12.69 -3.70
C ILE A 288 -19.20 -13.06 -3.56
N PRO A 289 -19.96 -12.53 -2.59
CA PRO A 289 -21.37 -12.92 -2.45
C PRO A 289 -22.19 -12.58 -3.70
N ILE A 290 -21.95 -11.42 -4.32
CA ILE A 290 -22.72 -10.99 -5.50
C ILE A 290 -22.42 -11.88 -6.72
N GLY A 291 -21.14 -12.05 -7.08
CA GLY A 291 -20.75 -12.81 -8.27
C GLY A 291 -21.15 -14.28 -8.21
N PHE A 292 -20.96 -14.90 -7.05
CA PHE A 292 -21.32 -16.31 -6.85
C PHE A 292 -22.83 -16.50 -6.71
N ALA A 293 -23.57 -15.53 -6.15
CA ALA A 293 -25.03 -15.55 -6.15
C ALA A 293 -25.61 -15.49 -7.56
N VAL A 294 -25.06 -14.64 -8.44
CA VAL A 294 -25.47 -14.57 -9.85
C VAL A 294 -25.20 -15.90 -10.54
N THR A 295 -23.97 -16.41 -10.47
CA THR A 295 -23.64 -17.68 -11.16
C THR A 295 -24.50 -18.84 -10.66
N SER A 296 -24.66 -18.96 -9.34
CA SER A 296 -25.47 -20.00 -8.71
C SER A 296 -26.95 -19.90 -9.07
N PHE A 297 -27.49 -18.69 -9.16
CA PHE A 297 -28.87 -18.46 -9.60
C PHE A 297 -29.12 -19.10 -10.96
N ILE A 298 -28.20 -18.88 -11.91
CA ILE A 298 -28.30 -19.49 -13.24
C ILE A 298 -28.34 -21.03 -13.13
N GLY A 299 -27.63 -21.62 -12.16
CA GLY A 299 -27.43 -23.08 -12.06
C GLY A 299 -28.59 -23.78 -11.45
N ILE A 300 -29.06 -23.20 -10.35
CA ILE A 300 -30.31 -23.56 -9.70
C ILE A 300 -31.43 -23.62 -10.74
N PHE A 301 -31.58 -22.59 -11.57
CA PHE A 301 -32.65 -22.55 -12.57
C PHE A 301 -32.43 -23.53 -13.74
N VAL A 302 -31.20 -23.67 -14.24
CA VAL A 302 -30.88 -24.63 -15.31
C VAL A 302 -31.13 -26.07 -14.82
N SER A 303 -30.65 -26.42 -13.62
CA SER A 303 -30.92 -27.72 -12.98
C SER A 303 -32.42 -27.94 -12.74
N SER A 304 -33.13 -26.96 -12.18
CA SER A 304 -34.57 -27.08 -11.93
C SER A 304 -35.40 -27.17 -13.23
N SER A 305 -34.93 -26.56 -14.32
CA SER A 305 -35.54 -26.66 -15.65
C SER A 305 -35.46 -28.09 -16.20
N SER A 306 -34.38 -28.82 -15.90
CA SER A 306 -34.21 -30.21 -16.38
C SER A 306 -35.34 -31.14 -15.94
N VAL A 307 -35.88 -30.96 -14.73
CA VAL A 307 -37.02 -31.73 -14.20
C VAL A 307 -38.28 -31.52 -15.03
N ILE A 308 -38.50 -30.30 -15.51
CA ILE A 308 -39.66 -29.95 -16.34
C ILE A 308 -39.47 -30.46 -17.78
N ILE A 309 -38.26 -30.33 -18.33
CA ILE A 309 -37.94 -30.73 -19.70
C ILE A 309 -38.06 -32.25 -19.87
N TYR A 310 -37.52 -33.03 -18.92
CA TYR A 310 -37.43 -34.50 -19.04
C TYR A 310 -38.43 -35.28 -18.21
N GLN A 311 -39.33 -34.60 -17.47
CA GLN A 311 -40.49 -35.14 -16.74
C GLN A 311 -40.24 -36.49 -16.02
N GLY A 312 -40.04 -36.45 -14.70
CA GLY A 312 -39.98 -37.67 -13.87
C GLY A 312 -38.57 -38.23 -13.62
N THR A 313 -37.52 -37.48 -13.99
CA THR A 313 -36.14 -37.74 -13.59
C THR A 313 -35.69 -36.79 -12.47
N GLU A 314 -34.73 -37.23 -11.65
CA GLU A 314 -34.08 -36.35 -10.67
C GLU A 314 -33.45 -35.12 -11.35
N PRO A 315 -33.36 -33.96 -10.66
CA PRO A 315 -32.73 -32.76 -11.22
C PRO A 315 -31.29 -33.05 -11.67
N ILE A 316 -30.96 -32.67 -12.91
CA ILE A 316 -29.61 -32.82 -13.43
C ILE A 316 -28.73 -31.73 -12.82
N TRP A 317 -27.91 -32.12 -11.84
CA TRP A 317 -27.03 -31.20 -11.12
C TRP A 317 -25.81 -30.73 -11.94
N ASP A 318 -25.34 -31.57 -12.86
CA ASP A 318 -24.21 -31.28 -13.73
C ASP A 318 -24.70 -30.60 -15.03
N PRO A 319 -24.36 -29.31 -15.27
CA PRO A 319 -24.79 -28.59 -16.46
C PRO A 319 -24.23 -29.19 -17.77
N LEU A 320 -23.11 -29.91 -17.73
CA LEU A 320 -22.53 -30.56 -18.89
C LEU A 320 -23.33 -31.81 -19.29
N VAL A 321 -23.85 -32.56 -18.32
CA VAL A 321 -24.78 -33.67 -18.59
C VAL A 321 -26.08 -33.16 -19.21
N LEU A 322 -26.58 -32.00 -18.79
CA LEU A 322 -27.76 -31.41 -19.41
C LEU A 322 -27.50 -30.99 -20.87
N LEU A 323 -26.34 -30.41 -21.17
CA LEU A 323 -25.93 -30.12 -22.54
C LEU A 323 -25.74 -31.41 -23.36
N GLU A 324 -25.28 -32.50 -22.75
CA GLU A 324 -25.19 -33.81 -23.39
C GLU A 324 -26.57 -34.29 -23.86
N ARG A 325 -27.59 -34.16 -23.01
CA ARG A 325 -28.98 -34.49 -23.38
C ARG A 325 -29.50 -33.62 -24.53
N PHE A 326 -29.09 -32.35 -24.59
CA PHE A 326 -29.46 -31.45 -25.70
C PHE A 326 -28.82 -31.86 -27.03
N ILE A 327 -27.69 -32.58 -27.02
CA ILE A 327 -27.13 -33.22 -28.22
C ILE A 327 -27.99 -34.42 -28.63
N ASP A 328 -28.44 -35.21 -27.67
CA ASP A 328 -29.17 -36.46 -27.91
C ASP A 328 -30.58 -36.23 -28.46
N ASP A 329 -31.30 -35.26 -27.89
CA ASP A 329 -32.68 -34.96 -28.27
C ASP A 329 -32.83 -33.80 -29.28
N GLY A 330 -31.71 -33.16 -29.63
CA GLY A 330 -31.66 -32.00 -30.50
C GLY A 330 -31.19 -32.28 -31.93
N GLY A 331 -31.42 -31.31 -32.82
CA GLY A 331 -30.93 -31.33 -34.21
C GLY A 331 -29.54 -30.70 -34.38
N PRO A 332 -29.05 -30.55 -35.62
CA PRO A 332 -27.75 -29.93 -35.92
C PRO A 332 -27.56 -28.52 -35.32
N ALA A 333 -28.63 -27.73 -35.22
CA ALA A 333 -28.60 -26.41 -34.58
C ALA A 333 -28.34 -26.48 -33.07
N ALA A 334 -28.97 -27.44 -32.36
CA ALA A 334 -28.73 -27.66 -30.94
C ALA A 334 -27.29 -28.11 -30.71
N ARG A 335 -26.77 -29.00 -31.56
CA ARG A 335 -25.36 -29.43 -31.53
C ARG A 335 -24.39 -28.26 -31.70
N PHE A 336 -24.66 -27.35 -32.65
CA PHE A 336 -23.85 -26.14 -32.79
C PHE A 336 -23.92 -25.24 -31.54
N GLY A 337 -25.12 -25.05 -30.97
CA GLY A 337 -25.30 -24.31 -29.72
C GLY A 337 -24.52 -24.91 -28.55
N VAL A 338 -24.58 -26.24 -28.39
CA VAL A 338 -23.81 -26.98 -27.37
C VAL A 338 -22.30 -26.82 -27.61
N PHE A 339 -21.82 -26.90 -28.86
CA PHE A 339 -20.41 -26.67 -29.17
C PHE A 339 -19.93 -25.29 -28.71
N VAL A 340 -20.70 -24.23 -29.00
CA VAL A 340 -20.36 -22.86 -28.61
C VAL A 340 -20.35 -22.69 -27.08
N ILE A 341 -21.38 -23.19 -26.40
CA ILE A 341 -21.49 -23.13 -24.93
C ILE A 341 -20.36 -23.95 -24.28
N ALA A 342 -20.10 -25.16 -24.76
CA ALA A 342 -19.03 -26.01 -24.25
C ALA A 342 -17.65 -25.38 -24.49
N THR A 343 -17.43 -24.67 -25.60
CA THR A 343 -16.19 -23.90 -25.84
C THR A 343 -16.02 -22.78 -24.80
N ALA A 344 -17.10 -22.04 -24.50
CA ALA A 344 -17.08 -21.00 -23.48
C ALA A 344 -16.80 -21.58 -22.08
N PHE A 345 -17.39 -22.72 -21.77
CA PHE A 345 -17.17 -23.40 -20.49
C PHE A 345 -15.77 -24.01 -20.38
N ALA A 346 -15.20 -24.55 -21.46
CA ALA A 346 -13.79 -24.95 -21.49
C ALA A 346 -12.86 -23.76 -21.17
N LEU A 347 -13.14 -22.58 -21.76
CA LEU A 347 -12.41 -21.35 -21.43
C LEU A 347 -12.62 -20.93 -19.96
N ALA A 348 -13.83 -21.09 -19.43
CA ALA A 348 -14.14 -20.80 -18.03
C ALA A 348 -13.28 -21.64 -17.08
N GLN A 349 -13.22 -22.96 -17.32
CA GLN A 349 -12.45 -23.89 -16.51
C GLN A 349 -10.95 -23.66 -16.67
N LEU A 350 -10.46 -23.36 -17.88
CA LEU A 350 -9.06 -23.01 -18.08
C LEU A 350 -8.66 -21.80 -17.22
N GLY A 351 -9.44 -20.71 -17.30
CA GLY A 351 -9.15 -19.49 -16.54
C GLY A 351 -9.18 -19.72 -15.02
N THR A 352 -10.21 -20.39 -14.50
CA THR A 352 -10.30 -20.71 -13.06
C THR A 352 -9.17 -21.62 -12.62
N ASN A 353 -8.83 -22.63 -13.41
CA ASN A 353 -7.80 -23.60 -13.02
C ASN A 353 -6.40 -22.98 -12.97
N ILE A 354 -6.10 -22.04 -13.88
CA ILE A 354 -4.86 -21.28 -13.82
C ILE A 354 -4.83 -20.37 -12.60
N ALA A 355 -5.88 -19.56 -12.40
CA ALA A 355 -5.97 -18.56 -11.34
C ALA A 355 -5.94 -19.17 -9.93
N ALA A 356 -6.87 -20.07 -9.64
CA ALA A 356 -7.15 -20.54 -8.28
C ALA A 356 -6.25 -21.71 -7.86
N ASN A 357 -5.77 -22.52 -8.81
CA ASN A 357 -5.08 -23.77 -8.51
C ASN A 357 -3.61 -23.75 -8.90
N SER A 358 -3.27 -23.51 -10.18
CA SER A 358 -1.88 -23.64 -10.63
C SER A 358 -0.96 -22.57 -10.02
N ILE A 359 -1.41 -21.32 -9.92
CA ILE A 359 -0.63 -20.21 -9.34
C ILE A 359 -0.51 -20.37 -7.82
N SER A 360 -1.60 -20.79 -7.15
CA SER A 360 -1.60 -21.09 -5.72
C SER A 360 -0.64 -22.24 -5.39
N ALA A 361 -0.75 -23.37 -6.09
CA ALA A 361 0.18 -24.49 -5.97
C ALA A 361 1.63 -24.07 -6.24
N GLY A 362 1.84 -23.24 -7.26
CA GLY A 362 3.13 -22.66 -7.58
C GLY A 362 3.71 -21.87 -6.42
N THR A 363 2.92 -21.01 -5.79
CA THR A 363 3.32 -20.18 -4.65
C THR A 363 3.66 -21.04 -3.42
N ASP A 364 2.85 -22.06 -3.13
CA ASP A 364 3.09 -22.97 -2.01
C ASP A 364 4.33 -23.85 -2.21
N MET A 365 4.48 -24.48 -3.39
CA MET A 365 5.62 -25.34 -3.70
C MET A 365 6.94 -24.56 -3.75
N THR A 366 6.85 -23.29 -4.15
CA THR A 366 7.96 -22.34 -4.05
C THR A 366 8.41 -22.19 -2.60
N ALA A 367 7.52 -22.23 -1.60
CA ALA A 367 7.90 -22.22 -0.19
C ALA A 367 8.39 -23.58 0.33
N LEU A 368 7.91 -24.69 -0.22
CA LEU A 368 8.34 -26.04 0.17
C LEU A 368 9.78 -26.35 -0.28
N LEU A 369 10.15 -25.92 -1.49
CA LEU A 369 11.50 -26.11 -2.06
C LEU A 369 12.01 -24.82 -2.73
N PRO A 370 12.28 -23.74 -1.97
CA PRO A 370 12.57 -22.40 -2.52
C PRO A 370 13.78 -22.36 -3.43
N ARG A 371 14.77 -23.21 -3.13
CA ARG A 371 15.99 -23.37 -3.91
C ARG A 371 15.77 -23.89 -5.34
N PHE A 372 14.71 -24.66 -5.58
CA PHE A 372 14.53 -25.44 -6.81
C PHE A 372 13.24 -25.11 -7.57
N ILE A 373 12.22 -24.61 -6.87
CA ILE A 373 10.89 -24.36 -7.44
C ILE A 373 10.61 -22.86 -7.44
N ASN A 374 10.20 -22.36 -8.61
CA ASN A 374 9.55 -21.07 -8.79
C ASN A 374 8.07 -21.30 -9.13
N ILE A 375 7.26 -20.24 -9.16
CA ILE A 375 5.81 -20.36 -9.36
C ILE A 375 5.47 -21.13 -10.65
N ARG A 376 6.22 -20.90 -11.74
CA ARG A 376 5.98 -21.60 -13.03
C ARG A 376 6.26 -23.11 -12.93
N ARG A 377 7.41 -23.49 -12.37
CA ARG A 377 7.78 -24.91 -12.18
C ARG A 377 6.76 -25.61 -11.29
N GLY A 378 6.33 -24.96 -10.20
CA GLY A 378 5.30 -25.50 -9.31
C GLY A 378 3.95 -25.68 -10.01
N GLY A 379 3.55 -24.76 -10.90
CA GLY A 379 2.34 -24.91 -11.72
C GLY A 379 2.36 -26.15 -12.63
N TYR A 380 3.50 -26.47 -13.25
CA TYR A 380 3.64 -27.71 -14.04
C TYR A 380 3.62 -28.98 -13.20
N ILE A 381 4.22 -28.95 -12.00
CA ILE A 381 4.14 -30.08 -11.05
C ILE A 381 2.68 -30.29 -10.64
N CYS A 382 1.96 -29.20 -10.34
CA CYS A 382 0.52 -29.23 -10.03
C CYS A 382 -0.29 -29.89 -11.16
N ALA A 383 -0.02 -29.50 -12.41
CA ALA A 383 -0.69 -30.09 -13.57
C ALA A 383 -0.37 -31.59 -13.76
N ALA A 384 0.87 -32.01 -13.51
CA ALA A 384 1.27 -33.41 -13.61
C ALA A 384 0.62 -34.27 -12.51
N ILE A 385 0.56 -33.78 -11.27
CA ILE A 385 -0.12 -34.45 -10.16
C ILE A 385 -1.63 -34.53 -10.44
N GLY A 386 -2.23 -33.42 -10.90
CA GLY A 386 -3.64 -33.36 -11.28
C GLY A 386 -4.04 -34.39 -12.34
N LEU A 387 -3.13 -34.70 -13.28
CA LEU A 387 -3.33 -35.78 -14.25
C LEU A 387 -3.20 -37.17 -13.61
N ALA A 388 -2.17 -37.38 -12.80
CA ALA A 388 -1.82 -38.68 -12.24
C ALA A 388 -2.78 -39.18 -11.15
N MET A 389 -3.52 -38.28 -10.50
CA MET A 389 -4.34 -38.60 -9.34
C MET A 389 -5.76 -39.12 -9.66
N CYS A 390 -6.08 -39.31 -10.94
CA CYS A 390 -7.36 -39.88 -11.38
C CYS A 390 -8.60 -39.10 -10.86
N PRO A 391 -8.74 -37.80 -11.18
CA PRO A 391 -9.76 -36.91 -10.58
C PRO A 391 -11.21 -37.34 -10.82
N TYR A 392 -11.46 -38.17 -11.84
CA TYR A 392 -12.77 -38.67 -12.20
C TYR A 392 -13.44 -39.54 -11.11
N GLN A 393 -12.67 -40.16 -10.23
CA GLN A 393 -13.24 -40.92 -9.10
C GLN A 393 -13.92 -40.02 -8.05
N LEU A 394 -13.59 -38.72 -8.02
CA LEU A 394 -14.16 -37.77 -7.07
C LEU A 394 -15.50 -37.16 -7.53
N LEU A 395 -15.82 -37.28 -8.83
CA LEU A 395 -16.98 -36.65 -9.47
C LEU A 395 -18.09 -37.63 -9.84
N THR A 396 -18.00 -38.90 -9.41
CA THR A 396 -18.95 -39.95 -9.79
C THR A 396 -20.38 -39.65 -9.36
N THR A 397 -20.59 -38.96 -8.22
CA THR A 397 -21.91 -38.54 -7.73
C THR A 397 -21.86 -37.20 -7.00
N ALA A 398 -22.99 -36.48 -6.94
CA ALA A 398 -23.12 -35.22 -6.19
C ALA A 398 -22.80 -35.39 -4.68
N ASN A 399 -23.16 -36.54 -4.10
CA ASN A 399 -22.86 -36.85 -2.70
C ASN A 399 -21.36 -37.06 -2.47
N GLN A 400 -20.67 -37.83 -3.33
CA GLN A 400 -19.21 -38.00 -3.22
C GLN A 400 -18.47 -36.66 -3.38
N PHE A 401 -18.92 -35.83 -4.32
CA PHE A 401 -18.38 -34.49 -4.53
C PHE A 401 -18.56 -33.60 -3.29
N THR A 402 -19.74 -33.60 -2.67
CA THR A 402 -19.99 -32.81 -1.43
C THR A 402 -19.21 -33.34 -0.23
N THR A 403 -19.14 -34.66 -0.05
CA THR A 403 -18.35 -35.31 1.02
C THR A 403 -16.86 -35.00 0.87
N TYR A 404 -16.34 -35.00 -0.36
CA TYR A 404 -14.98 -34.57 -0.66
C TYR A 404 -14.73 -33.14 -0.13
N LEU A 405 -15.56 -32.16 -0.51
CA LEU A 405 -15.41 -30.76 -0.07
C LEU A 405 -15.40 -30.63 1.45
N SER A 406 -16.36 -31.26 2.11
CA SER A 406 -16.51 -31.23 3.57
C SER A 406 -15.32 -31.87 4.31
N SER A 407 -14.74 -32.92 3.74
CA SER A 407 -13.62 -33.65 4.35
C SER A 407 -12.36 -32.80 4.45
N TYR A 408 -12.05 -32.03 3.41
CA TYR A 408 -10.84 -31.20 3.40
C TYR A 408 -11.01 -29.90 4.16
N SER A 409 -12.23 -29.38 4.19
CA SER A 409 -12.60 -28.23 5.00
C SER A 409 -12.17 -28.39 6.47
N VAL A 410 -12.22 -29.62 7.03
CA VAL A 410 -11.74 -29.92 8.40
C VAL A 410 -10.31 -29.48 8.66
N PHE A 411 -9.39 -29.74 7.72
CA PHE A 411 -7.98 -29.40 7.87
C PHE A 411 -7.76 -27.91 7.64
N LEU A 412 -8.33 -27.36 6.58
CA LEU A 412 -8.11 -25.97 6.17
C LEU A 412 -8.75 -24.97 7.12
N SER A 413 -9.94 -25.27 7.65
CA SER A 413 -10.60 -24.42 8.65
C SER A 413 -9.78 -24.34 9.94
N SER A 414 -9.12 -25.44 10.32
CA SER A 414 -8.25 -25.48 11.50
C SER A 414 -6.96 -24.68 11.29
N ILE A 415 -6.42 -24.65 10.07
CA ILE A 415 -5.29 -23.76 9.70
C ILE A 415 -5.75 -22.30 9.73
N ALA A 416 -6.90 -21.99 9.11
CA ALA A 416 -7.47 -20.66 9.11
C ALA A 416 -7.73 -20.13 10.54
N GLY A 417 -8.21 -20.99 11.44
CA GLY A 417 -8.45 -20.65 12.85
C GLY A 417 -7.18 -20.23 13.57
N VAL A 418 -6.09 -21.00 13.43
CA VAL A 418 -4.78 -20.64 13.99
C VAL A 418 -4.26 -19.34 13.37
N MET A 419 -4.29 -19.22 12.04
CA MET A 419 -3.72 -18.09 11.31
C MET A 419 -4.44 -16.77 11.61
N ILE A 420 -5.77 -16.77 11.60
CA ILE A 420 -6.58 -15.59 11.93
C ILE A 420 -6.43 -15.24 13.42
N SER A 421 -6.41 -16.24 14.30
CA SER A 421 -6.23 -15.99 15.75
C SER A 421 -4.85 -15.42 16.08
N ASP A 422 -3.81 -15.92 15.42
CA ASP A 422 -2.45 -15.39 15.51
C ASP A 422 -2.41 -13.92 15.13
N TYR A 423 -2.97 -13.56 13.98
CA TYR A 423 -2.96 -12.19 13.51
C TYR A 423 -3.84 -11.26 14.36
N TYR A 424 -5.12 -11.57 14.53
CA TYR A 424 -6.09 -10.63 15.12
C TYR A 424 -6.07 -10.60 16.64
N PHE A 425 -5.97 -11.77 17.30
CA PHE A 425 -6.17 -11.88 18.75
C PHE A 425 -4.87 -11.94 19.54
N VAL A 426 -3.89 -12.72 19.06
CA VAL A 426 -2.62 -12.92 19.78
C VAL A 426 -1.62 -11.81 19.49
N ARG A 427 -1.35 -11.53 18.21
CA ARG A 427 -0.37 -10.52 17.79
C ARG A 427 -0.97 -9.13 17.55
N LYS A 428 -2.29 -9.04 17.40
CA LYS A 428 -3.05 -7.79 17.18
C LYS A 428 -2.50 -6.99 15.99
N GLY A 429 -2.36 -7.66 14.86
CA GLY A 429 -1.87 -7.08 13.62
C GLY A 429 -0.35 -6.98 13.51
N TYR A 430 0.44 -7.26 14.56
CA TYR A 430 1.90 -7.07 14.53
C TYR A 430 2.65 -8.28 13.97
N LEU A 431 3.35 -8.09 12.85
CA LEU A 431 4.27 -9.06 12.26
C LEU A 431 5.61 -8.42 11.95
N GLU A 432 6.70 -9.11 12.31
CA GLU A 432 8.07 -8.68 12.03
C GLU A 432 8.59 -9.39 10.79
N ILE A 433 8.43 -8.76 9.64
CA ILE A 433 8.62 -9.41 8.34
C ILE A 433 10.03 -9.97 8.13
N LYS A 434 11.09 -9.28 8.60
CA LYS A 434 12.46 -9.77 8.43
C LYS A 434 12.69 -11.12 9.10
N GLU A 435 12.17 -11.27 10.32
CA GLU A 435 12.34 -12.49 11.11
C GLU A 435 11.52 -13.67 10.53
N LEU A 436 10.54 -13.43 9.65
CA LEU A 436 9.84 -14.49 8.90
C LEU A 436 10.72 -15.13 7.81
N TYR A 437 11.90 -14.58 7.53
CA TYR A 437 12.86 -15.13 6.57
C TYR A 437 14.16 -15.57 7.24
N ASP A 438 14.16 -15.72 8.56
CA ASP A 438 15.35 -16.03 9.34
C ASP A 438 15.23 -17.38 10.06
N ALA A 439 16.26 -18.23 9.90
CA ALA A 439 16.35 -19.55 10.53
C ALA A 439 17.17 -19.54 11.84
N ARG A 440 17.62 -18.37 12.34
CA ARG A 440 18.36 -18.29 13.61
C ARG A 440 17.53 -18.86 14.75
N LYS A 441 18.17 -19.69 15.58
CA LYS A 441 17.53 -20.29 16.77
C LYS A 441 17.02 -19.25 17.78
N SER A 442 17.61 -18.05 17.77
CA SER A 442 17.22 -16.90 18.60
C SER A 442 16.05 -16.09 18.02
N GLY A 443 15.61 -16.37 16.79
CA GLY A 443 14.54 -15.63 16.12
C GLY A 443 13.16 -15.89 16.77
N PRO A 444 12.26 -14.90 16.79
CA PRO A 444 10.97 -15.00 17.47
C PRO A 444 10.03 -16.04 16.86
N TYR A 445 10.18 -16.34 15.56
CA TYR A 445 9.37 -17.33 14.85
C TYR A 445 10.03 -18.71 14.78
N PHE A 446 11.23 -18.88 15.35
CA PHE A 446 11.93 -20.17 15.35
C PHE A 446 11.32 -21.14 16.38
N TYR A 447 10.81 -20.65 17.50
CA TYR A 447 10.18 -21.48 18.54
C TYR A 447 11.03 -22.70 18.95
N THR A 448 10.41 -23.86 19.14
CA THR A 448 11.08 -25.09 19.56
C THR A 448 11.45 -25.90 18.32
N TYR A 449 12.74 -25.90 17.97
CA TYR A 449 13.27 -26.59 16.76
C TYR A 449 12.63 -26.15 15.44
N GLY A 450 12.14 -24.91 15.33
CA GLY A 450 11.42 -24.40 14.15
C GLY A 450 9.91 -24.61 14.19
N ILE A 451 9.38 -25.26 15.22
CA ILE A 451 7.98 -25.68 15.32
C ILE A 451 7.29 -24.94 16.46
N HIS A 452 6.11 -24.38 16.15
CA HIS A 452 5.24 -23.78 17.15
C HIS A 452 4.26 -24.81 17.72
N TRP A 453 4.63 -25.46 18.83
CA TRP A 453 3.81 -26.54 19.40
C TRP A 453 2.38 -26.11 19.78
N ARG A 454 2.17 -24.83 20.17
CA ARG A 454 0.82 -24.31 20.49
C ARG A 454 -0.08 -24.27 19.27
N ALA A 455 0.48 -23.91 18.10
CA ALA A 455 -0.25 -23.95 16.83
C ALA A 455 -0.65 -25.37 16.45
N TYR A 456 0.26 -26.34 16.60
CA TYR A 456 -0.05 -27.74 16.32
C TYR A 456 -1.08 -28.33 17.29
N ALA A 457 -0.99 -28.00 18.59
CA ALA A 457 -1.99 -28.42 19.57
C ALA A 457 -3.38 -27.85 19.22
N ALA A 458 -3.45 -26.57 18.85
CA ALA A 458 -4.68 -25.92 18.43
C ALA A 458 -5.25 -26.49 17.11
N TYR A 459 -4.38 -26.71 16.12
CA TYR A 459 -4.72 -27.32 14.85
C TYR A 459 -5.28 -28.74 15.03
N ILE A 460 -4.60 -29.58 15.82
CA ILE A 460 -5.06 -30.95 16.12
C ILE A 460 -6.39 -30.91 16.87
N ALA A 461 -6.58 -30.01 17.84
CA ALA A 461 -7.85 -29.86 18.54
C ALA A 461 -9.02 -29.53 17.58
N GLY A 462 -8.79 -28.64 16.60
CA GLY A 462 -9.77 -28.31 15.56
C GLY A 462 -10.07 -29.47 14.59
N ILE A 463 -9.11 -30.36 14.36
CA ILE A 463 -9.37 -31.59 13.58
C ILE A 463 -10.19 -32.58 14.40
N LEU A 464 -9.78 -32.83 15.65
CA LEU A 464 -10.33 -33.90 16.49
C LEU A 464 -11.84 -33.79 16.71
N ILE A 465 -12.39 -32.58 16.78
CA ILE A 465 -13.84 -32.38 16.94
C ILE A 465 -14.65 -32.95 15.76
N ASN A 466 -14.04 -33.02 14.57
CA ASN A 466 -14.69 -33.46 13.34
C ASN A 466 -14.37 -34.92 12.96
N VAL A 467 -13.34 -35.54 13.55
CA VAL A 467 -12.84 -36.87 13.14
C VAL A 467 -13.91 -37.96 13.25
N VAL A 468 -14.73 -37.94 14.30
CA VAL A 468 -15.77 -38.95 14.50
C VAL A 468 -16.85 -38.83 13.42
N GLY A 469 -17.31 -37.61 13.12
CA GLY A 469 -18.30 -37.42 12.05
C GLY A 469 -17.71 -37.66 10.65
N PHE A 470 -16.43 -37.38 10.45
CA PHE A 470 -15.71 -37.73 9.23
C PHE A 470 -15.67 -39.26 9.00
N ALA A 471 -15.41 -40.06 10.05
CA ALA A 471 -15.52 -41.52 9.97
C ALA A 471 -16.94 -41.96 9.58
N GLY A 472 -17.95 -41.24 10.05
CA GLY A 472 -19.35 -41.35 9.62
C GLY A 472 -19.55 -41.15 8.12
N ALA A 473 -19.03 -40.05 7.59
CA ALA A 473 -19.17 -39.67 6.19
C ALA A 473 -18.53 -40.67 5.21
N VAL A 474 -17.51 -41.42 5.65
CA VAL A 474 -16.86 -42.48 4.86
C VAL A 474 -17.47 -43.87 5.07
N GLY A 475 -18.60 -43.98 5.79
CA GLY A 475 -19.39 -45.20 5.89
C GLY A 475 -19.28 -45.97 7.20
N THR A 476 -18.61 -45.43 8.22
CA THR A 476 -18.56 -46.05 9.56
C THR A 476 -19.81 -45.64 10.35
N PRO A 477 -20.49 -46.55 11.08
CA PRO A 477 -21.59 -46.15 11.95
C PRO A 477 -21.07 -45.29 13.12
N VAL A 478 -21.63 -44.08 13.28
CA VAL A 478 -21.24 -43.13 14.33
C VAL A 478 -22.47 -42.47 14.98
N PRO A 479 -22.34 -41.91 16.20
CA PRO A 479 -23.45 -41.21 16.83
C PRO A 479 -23.97 -40.05 15.98
N ILE A 480 -25.29 -39.84 15.97
CA ILE A 480 -25.92 -38.79 15.15
C ILE A 480 -25.41 -37.38 15.49
N ALA A 481 -25.07 -37.13 16.76
CA ALA A 481 -24.45 -35.88 17.20
C ALA A 481 -23.10 -35.62 16.49
N ALA A 482 -22.27 -36.64 16.30
CA ALA A 482 -21.01 -36.51 15.59
C ALA A 482 -21.22 -36.20 14.10
N THR A 483 -22.29 -36.75 13.51
CA THR A 483 -22.70 -36.42 12.15
C THR A 483 -23.06 -34.93 12.04
N TYR A 484 -23.90 -34.41 12.93
CA TYR A 484 -24.28 -33.00 12.96
C TYR A 484 -23.12 -32.04 13.18
N ILE A 485 -22.14 -32.40 14.02
CA ILE A 485 -20.91 -31.62 14.20
C ILE A 485 -20.12 -31.55 12.88
N TYR A 486 -20.00 -32.66 12.17
CA TYR A 486 -19.28 -32.72 10.90
C TYR A 486 -19.99 -31.96 9.76
N GLU A 487 -21.33 -31.86 9.79
CA GLU A 487 -22.04 -30.97 8.86
C GLU A 487 -21.65 -29.49 9.07
N LEU A 488 -21.20 -29.13 10.29
CA LEU A 488 -20.68 -27.81 10.64
C LEU A 488 -19.13 -27.76 10.65
N ASN A 489 -18.47 -28.67 9.91
CA ASN A 489 -17.03 -28.92 10.03
C ASN A 489 -16.14 -27.66 10.00
N PHE A 490 -16.44 -26.70 9.11
CA PHE A 490 -15.64 -25.50 8.94
C PHE A 490 -15.65 -24.67 10.24
N PHE A 491 -16.84 -24.39 10.78
CA PHE A 491 -16.98 -23.65 12.03
C PHE A 491 -16.43 -24.42 13.22
N GLY A 492 -16.70 -25.73 13.30
CA GLY A 492 -16.16 -26.58 14.36
C GLY A 492 -14.64 -26.53 14.40
N GLY A 493 -13.98 -26.72 13.25
CA GLY A 493 -12.52 -26.67 13.16
C GLY A 493 -11.96 -25.26 13.40
N PHE A 494 -12.58 -24.23 12.82
CA PHE A 494 -12.15 -22.84 12.97
C PHE A 494 -12.25 -22.35 14.42
N ILE A 495 -13.42 -22.50 15.05
CA ILE A 495 -13.69 -21.96 16.40
C ILE A 495 -12.81 -22.66 17.43
N ILE A 496 -12.71 -24.00 17.37
CA ILE A 496 -11.92 -24.77 18.33
C ILE A 496 -10.43 -24.46 18.19
N SER A 497 -9.90 -24.46 16.96
CA SER A 497 -8.48 -24.13 16.75
C SER A 497 -8.15 -22.68 17.11
N SER A 498 -8.99 -21.71 16.72
CA SER A 498 -8.81 -20.29 17.04
C SER A 498 -8.83 -20.03 18.55
N SER A 499 -9.79 -20.63 19.26
CA SER A 499 -9.95 -20.51 20.72
C SER A 499 -8.80 -21.19 21.46
N MET A 500 -8.45 -22.42 21.06
CA MET A 500 -7.35 -23.17 21.66
C MET A 500 -6.02 -22.44 21.46
N TYR A 501 -5.77 -21.92 20.26
CA TYR A 501 -4.56 -21.15 19.97
C TYR A 501 -4.46 -19.90 20.86
N TRP A 502 -5.56 -19.14 20.96
CA TRP A 502 -5.62 -17.95 21.78
C TRP A 502 -5.39 -18.26 23.27
N ILE A 503 -6.06 -19.29 23.81
CA ILE A 503 -5.90 -19.73 25.20
C ILE A 503 -4.46 -20.17 25.47
N LEU A 504 -3.89 -21.02 24.61
CA LEU A 504 -2.52 -21.51 24.78
C LEU A 504 -1.50 -20.38 24.71
N CYS A 505 -1.67 -19.42 23.81
CA CYS A 505 -0.78 -18.25 23.72
C CYS A 505 -1.00 -17.25 24.86
N LYS A 506 -2.17 -17.26 25.51
CA LYS A 506 -2.43 -16.49 26.74
C LYS A 506 -1.78 -17.12 27.96
N ILE A 507 -1.86 -18.44 28.11
CA ILE A 507 -1.26 -19.18 29.22
C ILE A 507 0.26 -19.27 29.05
N PHE A 508 0.73 -19.50 27.82
CA PHE A 508 2.13 -19.59 27.45
C PHE A 508 2.47 -18.52 26.41
N PRO A 509 2.78 -17.28 26.84
CA PRO A 509 3.09 -16.16 25.95
C PRO A 509 4.16 -16.49 24.92
N ILE A 510 3.99 -15.90 23.74
CA ILE A 510 4.90 -16.06 22.59
C ILE A 510 5.57 -14.72 22.26
N PRO A 511 6.78 -14.73 21.69
CA PRO A 511 7.50 -13.50 21.34
C PRO A 511 6.90 -12.78 20.12
N SER A 512 7.31 -11.52 19.92
CA SER A 512 6.86 -10.64 18.82
C SER A 512 5.34 -10.47 18.73
N CYS A 513 4.70 -10.18 19.87
CA CYS A 513 3.30 -9.77 19.96
C CYS A 513 3.19 -8.30 20.38
N SER A 514 2.10 -7.62 19.97
CA SER A 514 1.80 -6.26 20.41
C SER A 514 0.66 -6.25 21.44
N PRO A 515 0.73 -5.44 22.52
CA PRO A 515 -0.34 -5.31 23.49
C PRO A 515 -1.56 -4.56 22.92
N ARG A 516 -1.37 -3.73 21.89
CA ARG A 516 -2.41 -2.98 21.16
C ARG A 516 -2.41 -3.34 19.67
N TRP A 517 -3.48 -3.01 18.95
CA TRP A 517 -3.47 -3.18 17.50
C TRP A 517 -2.32 -2.39 16.86
N LEU A 518 -1.46 -3.04 16.07
CA LEU A 518 -0.29 -2.43 15.44
C LEU A 518 0.08 -3.15 14.14
N GLU A 519 -0.10 -2.48 13.00
CA GLU A 519 0.31 -2.96 11.67
C GLU A 519 1.50 -2.12 11.16
N VAL A 520 2.60 -2.77 10.76
CA VAL A 520 3.89 -2.09 10.43
C VAL A 520 4.17 -2.05 8.92
N GLY A 521 3.14 -2.25 8.09
CA GLY A 521 3.20 -2.68 6.68
C GLY A 521 3.97 -1.84 5.63
N GLU A 522 4.45 -0.63 5.95
CA GLU A 522 5.00 0.28 4.92
C GLU A 522 6.54 0.41 4.90
N GLU A 523 7.30 -0.28 5.76
CA GLU A 523 8.75 0.00 5.94
C GLU A 523 9.75 -1.00 5.30
N ILE A 524 9.33 -2.13 4.71
CA ILE A 524 10.26 -3.20 4.26
C ILE A 524 10.10 -3.48 2.75
N THR A 525 11.01 -2.95 1.94
CA THR A 525 11.03 -3.14 0.47
C THR A 525 12.06 -4.15 -0.02
N GLU A 526 13.11 -4.45 0.77
CA GLU A 526 14.11 -5.47 0.47
C GLU A 526 14.46 -6.28 1.74
N VAL A 527 14.30 -7.60 1.66
CA VAL A 527 14.79 -8.55 2.67
C VAL A 527 16.05 -9.19 2.08
N SER A 528 17.22 -8.61 2.34
CA SER A 528 18.51 -9.25 2.10
C SER A 528 18.81 -10.20 3.26
N LEU A 529 19.22 -11.43 2.94
CA LEU A 529 19.44 -12.47 3.95
C LEU A 529 20.90 -12.80 4.18
N ALA A 530 21.87 -12.31 3.40
CA ALA A 530 23.28 -12.62 3.68
C ALA A 530 23.62 -12.25 5.13
N TYR A 531 23.98 -13.25 5.95
CA TYR A 531 24.47 -12.97 7.30
C TYR A 531 25.79 -12.21 7.12
N ASP A 532 25.88 -10.98 7.61
CA ASP A 532 27.17 -10.28 7.73
C ASP A 532 28.10 -11.18 8.56
N SER A 533 29.07 -11.82 7.90
CA SER A 533 29.93 -12.86 8.46
C SER A 533 30.99 -12.32 9.42
N HIS A 534 30.65 -11.33 10.25
CA HIS A 534 31.60 -10.65 11.11
C HIS A 534 31.30 -10.64 12.60
N ASN A 535 30.28 -11.37 13.08
CA ASN A 535 29.95 -11.29 14.52
C ASN A 535 29.57 -12.59 15.25
N ASP A 536 29.91 -13.76 14.72
CA ASP A 536 29.66 -15.02 15.43
C ASP A 536 30.94 -15.76 15.80
N SER A 537 31.53 -15.35 16.93
CA SER A 537 32.36 -16.23 17.75
C SER A 537 32.15 -15.89 19.22
N GLY A 538 31.36 -16.72 19.90
CA GLY A 538 31.21 -16.69 21.34
C GLY A 538 32.56 -16.96 22.04
N GLY A 539 32.86 -16.15 23.03
CA GLY A 539 34.02 -16.30 23.91
C GLY A 539 33.92 -15.32 25.07
N SER A 540 33.92 -15.87 26.27
CA SER A 540 33.82 -15.23 27.59
C SER A 540 34.42 -13.84 27.75
N GLN A 541 33.68 -12.98 28.48
CA GLN A 541 34.22 -11.86 29.25
C GLN A 541 35.47 -12.26 30.04
N ARG A 542 36.58 -11.55 29.81
CA ARG A 542 37.57 -11.18 30.85
C ARG A 542 38.35 -9.95 30.39
N ASP A 543 38.10 -8.88 31.13
CA ASP A 543 38.95 -7.75 31.55
C ASP A 543 40.10 -7.19 30.70
N MET A 544 40.19 -5.86 30.85
CA MET A 544 41.36 -4.97 30.85
C MET A 544 41.80 -4.30 29.54
N PHE A 545 41.43 -3.01 29.46
CA PHE A 545 42.33 -1.85 29.49
C PHE A 545 43.58 -1.77 28.56
N VAL A 546 43.62 -0.62 27.90
CA VAL A 546 44.78 0.25 27.56
C VAL A 546 45.50 0.05 26.22
N ASP A 547 45.78 1.24 25.69
CA ASP A 547 46.47 1.69 24.50
C ASP A 547 47.87 1.13 24.19
N GLU A 548 48.24 1.45 22.94
CA GLU A 548 49.55 1.88 22.45
C GLU A 548 50.70 0.89 22.18
N GLU A 549 51.14 1.01 20.92
CA GLU A 549 52.51 1.00 20.40
C GLU A 549 53.36 -0.28 20.31
N ALA A 550 53.78 -0.52 19.05
CA ALA A 550 55.16 -0.64 18.60
C ALA A 550 55.88 -2.02 18.55
N VAL A 551 56.49 -2.23 17.37
CA VAL A 551 57.89 -2.68 17.15
C VAL A 551 58.18 -4.19 16.93
N VAL A 552 58.51 -4.48 15.66
CA VAL A 552 59.73 -5.18 15.16
C VAL A 552 59.84 -6.71 15.19
N GLY A 553 60.22 -7.23 14.01
CA GLY A 553 61.21 -8.32 13.80
C GLY A 553 60.62 -9.74 13.88
N GLY A 554 60.50 -10.48 12.78
CA GLY A 554 61.61 -11.09 12.04
C GLY A 554 61.69 -12.57 12.44
N THR A 555 61.49 -13.56 11.54
CA THR A 555 62.56 -14.22 10.77
C THR A 555 61.93 -15.32 9.88
N LYS A 556 62.19 -15.34 8.56
CA LYS A 556 63.07 -16.26 7.78
C LYS A 556 62.54 -17.70 7.65
N TYR A 557 62.56 -18.45 6.55
CA TYR A 557 63.08 -18.44 5.16
C TYR A 557 62.10 -19.37 4.36
N ASP A 558 61.94 -19.34 3.04
CA ASP A 558 62.93 -19.82 2.07
C ASP A 558 62.61 -19.41 0.62
N GLU A 559 63.69 -19.20 -0.13
CA GLU A 559 63.76 -18.73 -1.52
C GLU A 559 63.69 -19.90 -2.52
N ARG A 560 63.16 -19.65 -3.73
CA ARG A 560 63.86 -19.88 -5.02
C ARG A 560 62.93 -19.61 -6.22
N ALA A 561 63.22 -18.54 -6.96
CA ALA A 561 63.64 -18.58 -8.37
C ALA A 561 63.70 -17.15 -8.94
N TYR A 562 64.92 -16.68 -9.17
CA TYR A 562 65.27 -15.46 -9.90
C TYR A 562 65.07 -15.64 -11.41
N VAL A 563 64.55 -14.63 -12.10
CA VAL A 563 65.16 -14.13 -13.35
C VAL A 563 65.12 -12.59 -13.33
N LYS A 564 66.30 -12.03 -13.61
CA LYS A 564 66.67 -10.62 -13.63
C LYS A 564 66.34 -10.03 -15.01
N MET A 565 65.74 -8.85 -15.09
CA MET A 565 65.78 -8.01 -16.29
C MET A 565 65.90 -6.53 -15.90
N ASP A 566 66.92 -5.89 -16.46
CA ASP A 566 67.36 -4.53 -16.19
C ASP A 566 66.52 -3.45 -16.91
N SER A 567 66.31 -2.34 -16.20
CA SER A 567 66.32 -0.93 -16.64
C SER A 567 65.24 -0.34 -17.58
N ARG A 568 64.69 0.80 -17.11
CA ARG A 568 63.93 1.88 -17.79
C ARG A 568 62.43 1.68 -18.08
N SER A 569 61.58 2.10 -17.14
CA SER A 569 60.62 3.22 -17.33
C SER A 569 59.87 3.49 -16.03
N SER A 570 59.66 4.77 -15.71
CA SER A 570 58.79 5.20 -14.61
C SER A 570 57.34 4.82 -14.96
N SER A 571 56.82 3.72 -14.40
CA SER A 571 55.40 3.42 -14.53
C SER A 571 54.61 4.34 -13.59
N SER A 572 54.33 5.55 -14.04
CA SER A 572 53.25 6.37 -13.47
C SER A 572 51.99 5.51 -13.41
N SER A 573 51.37 5.40 -12.25
CA SER A 573 50.10 4.68 -12.09
C SER A 573 49.13 5.12 -13.18
N LEU A 574 48.65 4.16 -13.98
CA LEU A 574 47.73 4.41 -15.11
C LEU A 574 46.50 5.21 -14.69
N LEU A 575 46.05 5.05 -13.42
CA LEU A 575 44.93 5.78 -12.84
C LEU A 575 45.26 7.26 -12.57
N LEU A 576 46.49 7.56 -12.15
CA LEU A 576 46.94 8.93 -11.88
C LEU A 576 47.30 9.70 -13.14
N SER A 577 47.50 9.01 -14.27
CA SER A 577 47.71 9.63 -15.58
C SER A 577 46.41 9.90 -16.36
N MET A 578 45.23 9.51 -15.84
CA MET A 578 43.96 9.77 -16.52
C MET A 578 43.53 11.24 -16.41
N PRO A 579 42.93 11.83 -17.46
CA PRO A 579 42.31 13.15 -17.37
C PRO A 579 41.20 13.22 -16.31
N LEU A 580 41.04 14.38 -15.68
CA LEU A 580 40.06 14.59 -14.60
C LEU A 580 38.63 14.32 -15.07
N GLU A 581 38.31 14.64 -16.33
CA GLU A 581 37.00 14.41 -16.93
C GLU A 581 36.64 12.93 -16.97
N VAL A 582 37.62 12.07 -17.30
CA VAL A 582 37.45 10.62 -17.34
C VAL A 582 37.27 10.10 -15.92
N LEU A 583 38.08 10.58 -14.98
CA LEU A 583 37.96 10.24 -13.56
C LEU A 583 36.60 10.64 -12.98
N LEU A 584 36.07 11.81 -13.36
CA LEU A 584 34.75 12.28 -12.94
C LEU A 584 33.63 11.45 -13.59
N HIS A 585 33.75 11.10 -14.87
CA HIS A 585 32.80 10.23 -15.55
C HIS A 585 32.75 8.84 -14.91
N ILE A 586 33.89 8.21 -14.65
CA ILE A 586 33.98 6.94 -13.92
C ILE A 586 33.33 7.09 -12.55
N SER A 587 33.70 8.15 -11.82
CA SER A 587 33.16 8.39 -10.49
C SER A 587 31.65 8.48 -10.50
N SER A 588 31.00 9.00 -11.56
CA SER A 588 29.54 9.18 -11.65
C SER A 588 28.73 7.88 -11.58
N TYR A 589 29.33 6.73 -11.91
CA TYR A 589 28.71 5.41 -11.82
C TYR A 589 28.92 4.72 -10.47
N LEU A 590 29.79 5.24 -9.61
CA LEU A 590 30.07 4.67 -8.29
C LEU A 590 29.01 5.10 -7.29
N THR A 591 28.62 4.21 -6.39
CA THR A 591 27.82 4.55 -5.21
C THR A 591 28.56 5.54 -4.30
N THR A 592 27.85 6.20 -3.38
CA THR A 592 28.46 7.17 -2.44
C THR A 592 29.60 6.54 -1.61
N PRO A 593 29.46 5.33 -1.03
CA PRO A 593 30.56 4.68 -0.33
C PRO A 593 31.77 4.43 -1.24
N GLU A 594 31.55 3.90 -2.45
CA GLU A 594 32.62 3.60 -3.42
C GLU A 594 33.36 4.88 -3.86
N TYR A 595 32.64 5.96 -4.14
CA TYR A 595 33.26 7.23 -4.49
C TYR A 595 34.08 7.80 -3.31
N GLY A 596 33.57 7.64 -2.08
CA GLY A 596 34.30 7.99 -0.86
C GLY A 596 35.58 7.16 -0.65
N VAL A 597 35.59 5.89 -1.06
CA VAL A 597 36.77 5.03 -1.04
C VAL A 597 37.76 5.46 -2.13
N LEU A 598 37.31 5.60 -3.38
CA LEU A 598 38.15 6.04 -4.52
C LEU A 598 38.90 7.34 -4.20
N ARG A 599 38.18 8.32 -3.65
CA ARG A 599 38.74 9.62 -3.25
C ARG A 599 39.84 9.49 -2.20
N ARG A 600 39.76 8.49 -1.31
CA ARG A 600 40.70 8.28 -0.20
C ARG A 600 41.88 7.37 -0.54
N VAL A 601 41.96 6.85 -1.78
CA VAL A 601 43.06 5.98 -2.23
C VAL A 601 44.42 6.67 -2.13
N CYS A 602 44.51 7.96 -2.50
CA CYS A 602 45.74 8.74 -2.33
C CYS A 602 45.45 10.25 -2.27
N LYS A 603 46.42 11.03 -1.78
CA LYS A 603 46.31 12.50 -1.66
C LYS A 603 46.04 13.21 -2.99
N HIS A 604 46.55 12.68 -4.11
CA HIS A 604 46.34 13.27 -5.43
C HIS A 604 44.88 13.15 -5.89
N LEU A 605 44.28 11.96 -5.75
CA LEU A 605 42.86 11.75 -6.07
C LEU A 605 41.95 12.50 -5.09
N GLU A 606 42.32 12.55 -3.80
CA GLU A 606 41.59 13.35 -2.79
C GLU A 606 41.47 14.81 -3.21
N ALA A 607 42.60 15.42 -3.60
CA ALA A 607 42.65 16.81 -4.04
C ALA A 607 41.90 17.02 -5.36
N SER A 608 42.06 16.10 -6.32
CA SER A 608 41.44 16.18 -7.65
C SER A 608 39.92 16.13 -7.59
N PHE A 609 39.36 15.24 -6.75
CA PHE A 609 37.92 15.10 -6.59
C PHE A 609 37.30 16.08 -5.58
N PHE A 610 38.11 16.81 -4.80
CA PHE A 610 37.62 17.61 -3.67
C PHE A 610 36.47 18.55 -4.05
N ASN A 611 36.63 19.33 -5.13
CA ASN A 611 35.63 20.32 -5.54
C ASN A 611 34.32 19.66 -5.97
N SER A 612 34.39 18.61 -6.78
CA SER A 612 33.20 17.88 -7.24
C SER A 612 32.50 17.18 -6.07
N PHE A 613 33.26 16.55 -5.18
CA PHE A 613 32.75 15.93 -3.96
C PHE A 613 32.09 16.97 -3.02
N ALA A 614 32.76 18.11 -2.79
CA ALA A 614 32.22 19.17 -1.95
C ALA A 614 30.96 19.81 -2.56
N LYS A 615 30.89 19.94 -3.89
CA LYS A 615 29.70 20.43 -4.59
C LYS A 615 28.55 19.44 -4.51
N GLU A 616 28.79 18.16 -4.75
CA GLU A 616 27.74 17.15 -4.75
C GLU A 616 27.20 16.89 -3.34
N PHE A 617 28.10 16.70 -2.38
CA PHE A 617 27.73 16.30 -1.04
C PHE A 617 27.53 17.53 -0.14
N PHE A 618 28.37 18.55 -0.18
CA PHE A 618 28.35 19.61 0.85
C PHE A 618 27.65 20.90 0.44
N SER A 619 27.19 21.06 -0.81
CA SER A 619 26.50 22.30 -1.23
C SER A 619 25.13 22.50 -0.59
N LYS A 620 24.40 21.40 -0.40
CA LYS A 620 23.10 21.35 0.25
C LYS A 620 23.07 20.22 1.28
N ARG A 621 22.91 20.57 2.56
CA ARG A 621 22.89 19.59 3.64
C ARG A 621 21.77 19.81 4.63
N GLN A 622 21.21 18.69 5.08
CA GLN A 622 20.12 18.63 6.05
C GLN A 622 20.64 18.00 7.33
N PHE A 623 20.33 18.59 8.48
CA PHE A 623 20.79 18.14 9.81
C PHE A 623 19.60 17.98 10.76
N MET A 624 19.62 16.95 11.61
CA MET A 624 18.69 16.89 12.74
C MET A 624 19.08 17.92 13.80
N LEU A 625 18.10 18.41 14.56
CA LEU A 625 18.34 19.26 15.74
C LEU A 625 18.64 18.40 16.98
N THR A 626 19.72 17.63 16.90
CA THR A 626 20.30 16.86 18.02
C THR A 626 21.73 17.32 18.25
N GLU A 627 22.25 17.13 19.47
CA GLU A 627 23.54 17.66 19.89
C GLU A 627 24.69 17.20 18.99
N PHE A 628 24.82 15.89 18.77
CA PHE A 628 25.87 15.32 17.93
C PHE A 628 25.76 15.73 16.45
N SER A 629 24.53 15.94 15.95
CA SER A 629 24.28 16.39 14.57
C SER A 629 24.68 17.85 14.38
N LEU A 630 24.35 18.71 15.34
CA LEU A 630 24.76 20.12 15.33
C LEU A 630 26.25 20.27 15.59
N GLN A 631 26.85 19.43 16.43
CA GLN A 631 28.29 19.42 16.63
C GLN A 631 29.03 19.07 15.33
N ALA A 632 28.55 18.07 14.58
CA ALA A 632 29.11 17.77 13.26
C ALA A 632 28.99 18.96 12.29
N LEU A 633 27.91 19.75 12.37
CA LEU A 633 27.77 20.98 11.60
C LEU A 633 28.80 22.04 12.04
N VAL A 634 29.06 22.19 13.34
CA VAL A 634 30.13 23.06 13.86
C VAL A 634 31.49 22.61 13.31
N ASP A 635 31.78 21.32 13.33
CA ASP A 635 33.05 20.77 12.84
C ASP A 635 33.20 20.98 11.33
N ILE A 636 32.12 20.77 10.56
CA ILE A 636 32.08 21.08 9.12
C ILE A 636 32.33 22.58 8.88
N SER A 637 31.75 23.45 9.70
CA SER A 637 31.90 24.91 9.60
C SER A 637 33.34 25.38 9.85
N ARG A 638 34.14 24.60 10.58
CA ARG A 638 35.57 24.84 10.84
C ARG A 638 36.50 24.18 9.84
N SER A 639 35.95 23.36 8.94
CA SER A 639 36.72 22.60 7.97
C SER A 639 36.84 23.31 6.62
N ARG A 640 37.69 22.76 5.72
CA ARG A 640 37.77 23.20 4.32
C ARG A 640 36.46 23.06 3.52
N PHE A 641 35.43 22.38 4.06
CA PHE A 641 34.11 22.27 3.42
C PHE A 641 33.19 23.46 3.69
N ALA A 642 33.48 24.30 4.68
CA ALA A 642 32.63 25.43 5.08
C ALA A 642 32.21 26.35 3.91
N PRO A 643 33.10 26.74 2.96
CA PRO A 643 32.72 27.60 1.83
C PRO A 643 31.78 26.92 0.82
N SER A 644 31.71 25.59 0.84
CA SER A 644 30.89 24.83 -0.12
C SER A 644 29.41 24.81 0.28
N LEU A 645 29.08 24.91 1.57
CA LEU A 645 27.71 24.85 2.07
C LEU A 645 26.94 26.15 1.78
N ARG A 646 26.08 26.08 0.75
CA ARG A 646 25.23 27.20 0.28
C ARG A 646 23.79 27.10 0.76
N TYR A 647 23.32 25.88 0.99
CA TYR A 647 21.97 25.60 1.48
C TYR A 647 22.01 24.67 2.71
N LEU A 648 21.72 25.24 3.88
CA LEU A 648 21.55 24.50 5.13
C LEU A 648 20.06 24.24 5.41
N ILE A 649 19.71 23.00 5.74
CA ILE A 649 18.36 22.61 6.17
C ILE A 649 18.44 22.06 7.58
N ILE A 650 17.55 22.51 8.46
CA ILE A 650 17.33 21.90 9.77
C ILE A 650 16.05 21.07 9.71
N SER A 651 16.17 19.79 10.03
CA SER A 651 15.06 18.85 10.05
C SER A 651 14.27 18.97 11.35
N VAL A 652 12.95 18.78 11.27
CA VAL A 652 12.09 18.65 12.45
C VAL A 652 12.02 17.22 13.00
N GLU A 653 12.74 16.28 12.37
CA GLU A 653 12.93 14.91 12.82
C GLU A 653 13.64 14.89 14.17
N ARG A 654 13.08 14.15 15.13
CA ARG A 654 13.57 14.14 16.51
C ARG A 654 13.24 12.84 17.24
N PRO A 655 13.97 12.49 18.31
CA PRO A 655 13.48 11.56 19.32
C PRO A 655 12.22 12.14 20.00
N THR A 656 11.11 11.40 20.01
CA THR A 656 9.86 11.83 20.67
C THR A 656 9.53 10.96 21.88
N THR A 657 8.68 11.48 22.77
CA THR A 657 8.17 10.72 23.92
C THR A 657 7.43 9.48 23.45
N THR A 658 6.65 9.58 22.36
CA THR A 658 5.98 8.44 21.73
C THR A 658 7.00 7.37 21.33
N MET A 659 8.09 7.74 20.66
CA MET A 659 9.16 6.80 20.32
C MET A 659 9.83 6.21 21.56
N LEU A 660 10.06 7.01 22.62
CA LEU A 660 10.60 6.50 23.88
C LEU A 660 9.68 5.45 24.52
N THR A 661 8.37 5.72 24.56
CA THR A 661 7.38 4.77 25.10
C THR A 661 7.26 3.52 24.25
N GLU A 662 7.26 3.65 22.92
CA GLU A 662 7.26 2.51 22.00
C GLU A 662 8.53 1.68 22.14
N PHE A 663 9.68 2.33 22.32
CA PHE A 663 10.93 1.63 22.55
C PHE A 663 10.98 0.95 23.91
N ASP A 664 10.49 1.60 24.99
CA ASP A 664 10.43 0.98 26.31
C ASP A 664 9.60 -0.31 26.27
N VAL A 665 8.44 -0.27 25.61
CA VAL A 665 7.60 -1.46 25.40
C VAL A 665 8.34 -2.52 24.57
N ARG A 666 9.02 -2.14 23.49
CA ARG A 666 9.83 -3.06 22.67
C ARG A 666 10.97 -3.69 23.47
N VAL A 667 11.62 -2.93 24.33
CA VAL A 667 12.83 -3.35 25.07
C VAL A 667 12.49 -4.27 26.22
N ARG A 668 11.37 -4.02 26.92
CA ARG A 668 10.81 -4.96 27.89
C ARG A 668 10.55 -6.35 27.27
N ASN A 669 10.29 -6.42 25.96
CA ASN A 669 10.03 -7.65 25.24
C ASN A 669 11.26 -8.29 24.56
N THR A 670 12.29 -7.50 24.24
CA THR A 670 13.45 -7.95 23.42
C THR A 670 14.77 -8.02 24.19
N GLY A 671 14.84 -7.45 25.39
CA GLY A 671 16.07 -7.39 26.20
C GLY A 671 17.14 -6.43 25.67
N GLN A 672 16.84 -5.60 24.66
CA GLN A 672 17.77 -4.64 24.06
C GLN A 672 17.96 -3.37 24.90
N TYR A 673 18.22 -3.54 26.21
CA TYR A 673 18.33 -2.43 27.16
C TYR A 673 19.46 -1.47 26.82
N GLU A 674 20.54 -1.93 26.19
CA GLU A 674 21.65 -1.07 25.76
C GLU A 674 21.20 -0.04 24.71
N ARG A 675 20.54 -0.51 23.63
CA ARG A 675 20.00 0.39 22.59
C ARG A 675 18.89 1.29 23.13
N PHE A 676 18.10 0.79 24.07
CA PHE A 676 17.09 1.59 24.77
C PHE A 676 17.70 2.70 25.59
N ASN A 677 18.70 2.36 26.41
CA ASN A 677 19.40 3.32 27.25
C ASN A 677 20.06 4.37 26.37
N ARG A 678 20.67 3.95 25.26
CA ARG A 678 21.22 4.87 24.25
C ARG A 678 20.16 5.79 23.67
N PHE A 679 19.00 5.28 23.26
CA PHE A 679 17.91 6.14 22.78
C PHE A 679 17.34 7.04 23.86
N LYS A 680 17.24 6.54 25.10
CA LYS A 680 16.77 7.33 26.25
C LYS A 680 17.76 8.44 26.56
N GLU A 681 19.05 8.19 26.52
CA GLU A 681 20.11 9.20 26.60
C GLU A 681 19.95 10.24 25.50
N GLU A 682 19.81 9.83 24.23
CA GLU A 682 19.62 10.75 23.11
C GLU A 682 18.31 11.55 23.22
N PHE A 683 17.23 10.93 23.72
CA PHE A 683 15.98 11.63 24.01
C PHE A 683 16.17 12.66 25.13
N MET A 684 16.87 12.32 26.21
CA MET A 684 17.14 13.22 27.32
C MET A 684 18.07 14.36 26.90
N SER A 685 19.14 14.07 26.15
CA SER A 685 20.03 15.07 25.54
C SER A 685 19.22 16.00 24.63
N HIS A 686 18.31 15.48 23.80
CA HIS A 686 17.46 16.31 22.96
C HIS A 686 16.53 17.24 23.77
N GLN A 687 15.94 16.78 24.88
CA GLN A 687 15.14 17.66 25.76
C GLN A 687 16.00 18.70 26.47
N PHE A 688 17.20 18.31 26.95
CA PHE A 688 18.16 19.22 27.56
C PHE A 688 18.60 20.30 26.57
N LEU A 689 18.96 19.90 25.36
CA LEU A 689 19.37 20.78 24.26
C LEU A 689 18.35 21.91 24.02
N LYS A 690 17.06 21.55 23.95
CA LYS A 690 15.96 22.51 23.73
C LYS A 690 15.67 23.39 24.94
N SER A 691 15.64 22.79 26.14
CA SER A 691 15.25 23.48 27.37
C SER A 691 16.30 24.46 27.87
N THR A 692 17.58 24.22 27.56
CA THR A 692 18.71 25.09 27.92
C THR A 692 19.06 26.13 26.87
N GLY A 693 18.56 25.98 25.64
CA GLY A 693 18.94 26.83 24.50
C GLY A 693 20.31 26.48 23.89
N ARG A 694 20.87 25.32 24.23
CA ARG A 694 22.14 24.84 23.68
C ARG A 694 22.07 24.56 22.17
N ASP A 695 20.89 24.23 21.65
CA ASP A 695 20.64 24.15 20.19
C ASP A 695 20.93 25.47 19.47
N PHE A 696 20.44 26.59 20.02
CA PHE A 696 20.73 27.94 19.52
C PHE A 696 22.22 28.25 19.55
N GLU A 697 22.93 27.89 20.62
CA GLU A 697 24.36 28.14 20.75
C GLU A 697 25.17 27.40 19.68
N LEU A 698 24.95 26.09 19.52
CA LEU A 698 25.64 25.28 18.52
C LEU A 698 25.34 25.75 17.09
N LEU A 699 24.08 26.10 16.80
CA LEU A 699 23.71 26.66 15.51
C LEU A 699 24.37 28.01 15.25
N ALA A 700 24.41 28.92 16.23
CA ALA A 700 25.08 30.20 16.09
C ALA A 700 26.59 30.03 15.89
N GLU A 701 27.22 29.11 16.63
CA GLU A 701 28.64 28.78 16.52
C GLU A 701 29.01 28.17 15.16
N ALA A 702 28.13 27.36 14.57
CA ALA A 702 28.33 26.88 13.22
C ALA A 702 28.14 28.00 12.18
N LEU A 703 27.03 28.73 12.28
CA LEU A 703 26.63 29.74 11.30
C LEU A 703 27.66 30.87 11.17
N GLN A 704 28.28 31.32 12.27
CA GLN A 704 29.32 32.37 12.21
C GLN A 704 30.49 32.06 11.25
N ASN A 705 30.76 30.77 10.96
CA ASN A 705 31.84 30.33 10.06
C ASN A 705 31.35 30.02 8.62
N LEU A 706 30.03 30.06 8.37
CA LEU A 706 29.42 29.69 7.08
C LEU A 706 29.11 30.92 6.21
N SER A 707 30.11 31.72 5.88
CA SER A 707 29.96 32.94 5.06
C SER A 707 29.42 32.69 3.63
N GLY A 708 29.57 31.45 3.15
CA GLY A 708 29.03 31.01 1.87
C GLY A 708 27.51 30.80 1.88
N LEU A 709 26.88 30.65 3.04
CA LEU A 709 25.47 30.29 3.16
C LEU A 709 24.55 31.37 2.56
N ARG A 710 23.56 30.94 1.76
CA ARG A 710 22.59 31.82 1.09
C ARG A 710 21.15 31.41 1.34
N THR A 711 20.90 30.11 1.51
CA THR A 711 19.57 29.57 1.80
C THR A 711 19.58 28.79 3.09
N VAL A 712 18.62 29.09 3.94
CA VAL A 712 18.33 28.31 5.14
C VAL A 712 16.93 27.73 5.01
N GLY A 713 16.74 26.50 5.44
CA GLY A 713 15.41 25.91 5.42
C GLY A 713 15.09 25.03 6.60
N VAL A 714 13.80 24.80 6.80
CA VAL A 714 13.24 23.86 7.78
C VAL A 714 12.38 22.85 7.03
N ARG A 715 12.58 21.55 7.29
CA ARG A 715 11.89 20.46 6.58
C ARG A 715 11.54 19.29 7.48
N ASP A 716 10.55 18.51 7.06
CA ASP A 716 10.06 17.30 7.73
C ASP A 716 10.05 16.07 6.80
N TYR A 717 10.90 16.08 5.78
CA TYR A 717 11.04 14.95 4.87
C TYR A 717 12.47 14.82 4.35
N SER A 718 12.85 13.59 4.03
CA SER A 718 14.09 13.29 3.33
C SER A 718 13.95 13.63 1.84
N SER A 719 14.94 14.30 1.27
CA SER A 719 14.88 14.74 -0.14
C SER A 719 15.14 13.57 -1.09
N ARG A 720 14.32 13.43 -2.12
CA ARG A 720 14.61 12.56 -3.28
C ARG A 720 15.75 13.18 -4.09
N GLY A 721 16.54 12.37 -4.78
CA GLY A 721 17.66 12.86 -5.61
C GLY A 721 19.04 12.43 -5.13
N ARG A 722 19.14 11.33 -4.38
CA ARG A 722 20.41 10.64 -4.14
C ARG A 722 20.67 9.62 -5.26
N PHE A 723 20.61 10.09 -6.51
CA PHE A 723 20.55 9.26 -7.72
C PHE A 723 21.69 8.25 -7.84
N ARG A 724 22.87 8.63 -7.35
CA ARG A 724 24.07 7.79 -7.27
C ARG A 724 23.85 6.46 -6.54
N ASP A 725 22.97 6.44 -5.55
CA ASP A 725 22.70 5.24 -4.72
C ASP A 725 21.37 4.57 -5.11
N GLY A 726 20.83 4.87 -6.29
CA GLY A 726 19.60 4.29 -6.84
C GLY A 726 18.40 5.25 -6.85
N ALA A 727 17.35 4.87 -7.60
CA ALA A 727 16.17 5.71 -7.82
C ALA A 727 15.36 5.98 -6.54
N GLU A 728 15.38 5.05 -5.58
CA GLU A 728 14.67 5.16 -4.30
C GLU A 728 15.52 5.77 -3.18
N ALA A 729 16.81 5.98 -3.39
CA ALA A 729 17.71 6.53 -2.37
C ALA A 729 17.36 8.00 -2.05
N ARG A 730 17.42 8.32 -0.76
CA ARG A 730 17.05 9.64 -0.23
C ARG A 730 18.19 10.27 0.55
N TRP A 731 18.24 11.60 0.50
CA TRP A 731 19.04 12.41 1.42
C TRP A 731 18.29 12.55 2.73
N SER A 732 18.61 11.68 3.69
CA SER A 732 18.16 11.80 5.08
C SER A 732 18.96 12.88 5.81
N SER A 733 18.38 13.43 6.88
CA SER A 733 19.05 14.35 7.77
C SER A 733 20.31 13.72 8.36
N TYR A 734 21.40 14.48 8.43
CA TYR A 734 22.57 14.10 9.18
C TYR A 734 22.16 13.82 10.63
N GLY A 735 22.66 12.70 11.15
CA GLY A 735 22.32 12.15 12.44
C GLY A 735 21.13 11.18 12.47
N ALA A 736 20.24 11.18 11.48
CA ALA A 736 19.15 10.19 11.43
C ALA A 736 19.68 8.76 11.19
N PRO A 737 20.61 8.53 10.24
CA PRO A 737 21.25 7.22 10.09
C PRO A 737 22.06 6.80 11.31
N THR A 738 22.77 7.74 11.95
CA THR A 738 23.57 7.48 13.16
C THR A 738 22.68 7.06 14.32
N LEU A 739 21.62 7.82 14.60
CA LEU A 739 20.64 7.47 15.62
C LEU A 739 20.02 6.10 15.32
N TYR A 740 19.68 5.81 14.06
CA TYR A 740 19.16 4.51 13.66
C TYR A 740 20.18 3.38 13.84
N GLN A 741 21.46 3.58 13.53
CA GLN A 741 22.52 2.60 13.71
C GLN A 741 22.75 2.29 15.19
N GLU A 742 22.80 3.32 16.04
CA GLU A 742 23.05 3.18 17.48
C GLU A 742 21.84 2.59 18.22
N THR A 743 20.62 3.01 17.85
CA THR A 743 19.41 2.70 18.63
C THR A 743 18.47 1.70 17.96
N GLY A 744 18.62 1.47 16.65
CA GLY A 744 17.65 0.71 15.84
C GLY A 744 16.31 1.42 15.66
N ILE A 745 16.20 2.71 15.99
CA ILE A 745 14.98 3.52 15.83
C ILE A 745 15.22 4.65 14.84
N ARG A 746 14.34 4.74 13.85
CA ARG A 746 14.35 5.85 12.90
C ARG A 746 13.61 7.04 13.53
N PRO A 747 14.19 8.24 13.51
CA PRO A 747 13.46 9.42 13.94
C PRO A 747 12.29 9.67 12.99
N ARG A 748 11.15 10.07 13.55
CA ARG A 748 9.90 10.37 12.85
C ARG A 748 9.45 11.80 13.16
N ASN A 749 8.55 12.31 12.32
CA ASN A 749 7.95 13.65 12.47
C ASN A 749 6.56 13.61 13.12
N ASN A 750 6.09 12.46 13.61
CA ASN A 750 4.72 12.33 14.08
C ASN A 750 4.54 12.99 15.45
N SER A 751 3.83 14.11 15.44
CA SER A 751 3.21 14.72 16.60
C SER A 751 1.74 14.30 16.66
N PHE A 752 1.18 14.10 17.87
CA PHE A 752 -0.28 14.16 18.01
C PHE A 752 -0.73 15.57 17.61
N PRO A 753 -1.82 15.73 16.84
CA PRO A 753 -2.22 17.02 16.25
C PRO A 753 -2.41 18.16 17.25
N GLU A 754 -2.63 17.86 18.54
CA GLU A 754 -3.02 18.86 19.54
C GLU A 754 -1.86 19.49 20.33
N GLN A 755 -0.58 19.06 20.18
CA GLN A 755 0.43 19.44 21.20
C GLN A 755 1.88 19.72 20.77
N SER A 756 2.31 19.62 19.49
CA SER A 756 3.71 19.94 19.17
C SER A 756 3.90 21.30 18.50
N LEU A 757 4.49 22.22 19.27
CA LEU A 757 5.01 23.52 18.80
C LEU A 757 6.48 23.42 18.37
N TYR A 758 6.98 22.21 18.13
CA TYR A 758 8.39 21.96 17.96
C TYR A 758 8.95 22.62 16.70
N GLN A 759 8.25 22.54 15.59
CA GLN A 759 8.56 23.21 14.34
C GLN A 759 8.64 24.74 14.50
N CYS A 760 7.80 25.33 15.37
CA CYS A 760 7.88 26.74 15.72
C CYS A 760 9.19 27.05 16.48
N HIS A 761 9.57 26.18 17.43
CA HIS A 761 10.86 26.26 18.11
C HIS A 761 12.04 26.14 17.14
N VAL A 762 12.04 25.18 16.22
CA VAL A 762 13.10 25.04 15.21
C VAL A 762 13.23 26.31 14.36
N PHE A 763 12.10 26.84 13.85
CA PHE A 763 12.08 28.07 13.07
C PHE A 763 12.67 29.25 13.84
N GLN A 764 12.21 29.49 15.07
CA GLN A 764 12.68 30.59 15.92
C GLN A 764 14.15 30.43 16.32
N THR A 765 14.61 29.21 16.60
CA THR A 765 16.00 28.94 16.94
C THR A 765 16.93 29.20 15.76
N VAL A 766 16.55 28.77 14.56
CA VAL A 766 17.32 29.07 13.32
C VAL A 766 17.37 30.57 13.05
N LEU A 767 16.23 31.26 13.16
CA LEU A 767 16.16 32.70 12.94
C LEU A 767 17.02 33.48 13.94
N ARG A 768 16.94 33.14 15.24
CA ARG A 768 17.80 33.73 16.28
C ARG A 768 19.27 33.48 16.02
N ALA A 769 19.64 32.25 15.63
CA ALA A 769 21.03 31.89 15.36
C ALA A 769 21.61 32.68 14.17
N LEU A 770 20.81 32.94 13.13
CA LEU A 770 21.18 33.85 12.05
C LEU A 770 21.41 35.28 12.56
N GLY A 771 20.53 35.81 13.42
CA GLY A 771 20.70 37.15 14.00
C GLY A 771 21.99 37.32 14.80
N LYS A 772 22.47 36.25 15.43
CA LYS A 772 23.76 36.23 16.16
C LYS A 772 24.98 36.04 15.22
N SER A 773 24.76 35.77 13.94
CA SER A 773 25.80 35.38 12.98
C SER A 773 25.95 36.39 11.84
N PRO A 774 26.57 37.57 12.08
CA PRO A 774 26.60 38.67 11.13
C PRO A 774 27.37 38.37 9.83
N ASN A 775 28.23 37.35 9.83
CA ASN A 775 28.99 36.93 8.66
C ASN A 775 28.14 36.14 7.64
N VAL A 776 26.92 35.75 8.00
CA VAL A 776 26.02 34.98 7.14
C VAL A 776 25.10 35.91 6.38
N ASN A 777 25.16 35.83 5.05
CA ASN A 777 24.29 36.58 4.17
C ASN A 777 23.16 35.69 3.63
N ALA A 778 22.25 35.25 4.51
CA ALA A 778 21.11 34.44 4.12
C ALA A 778 20.06 35.30 3.40
N GLU A 779 19.79 35.01 2.13
CA GLU A 779 18.84 35.74 1.29
C GLU A 779 17.50 35.00 1.17
N ARG A 780 17.47 33.71 1.49
CA ARG A 780 16.27 32.87 1.38
C ARG A 780 16.04 32.03 2.63
N PHE A 781 14.81 32.06 3.15
CA PHE A 781 14.34 31.19 4.22
C PHE A 781 13.18 30.31 3.70
N GLU A 782 13.39 29.01 3.60
CA GLU A 782 12.40 28.04 3.12
C GLU A 782 11.89 27.12 4.23
N VAL A 783 10.64 27.26 4.65
CA VAL A 783 9.96 26.29 5.51
C VAL A 783 9.03 25.44 4.65
N ILE A 784 9.40 24.17 4.43
CA ILE A 784 8.64 23.24 3.60
C ILE A 784 8.34 21.98 4.41
N LEU A 785 7.11 21.87 4.88
CA LEU A 785 6.59 20.84 5.76
C LEU A 785 5.44 20.09 5.05
N ARG A 786 5.55 18.76 4.98
CA ARG A 786 4.56 17.87 4.34
C ARG A 786 3.57 17.25 5.31
N ASN A 787 3.97 17.14 6.58
CA ASN A 787 3.24 16.46 7.65
C ASN A 787 2.96 17.40 8.83
N GLU A 788 3.69 18.51 8.94
CA GLU A 788 3.57 19.51 10.03
C GLU A 788 3.25 20.91 9.46
N THR A 789 2.91 21.87 10.32
CA THR A 789 2.60 23.27 9.95
C THR A 789 3.16 24.27 10.96
N LEU A 790 3.49 25.49 10.51
CA LEU A 790 3.83 26.61 11.39
C LEU A 790 2.60 27.36 11.85
N SER A 791 2.45 27.51 13.17
CA SER A 791 1.41 28.33 13.77
C SER A 791 1.87 29.79 13.96
N ASP A 792 0.92 30.72 14.11
CA ASP A 792 1.18 32.17 14.15
C ASP A 792 2.23 32.58 15.20
N GLN A 793 2.21 31.94 16.37
CA GLN A 793 3.19 32.18 17.44
C GLN A 793 4.67 31.98 17.02
N ALA A 794 4.96 31.23 15.95
CA ALA A 794 6.33 31.09 15.44
C ALA A 794 6.93 32.43 14.99
N PHE A 795 6.08 33.36 14.56
CA PHE A 795 6.44 34.64 13.96
C PHE A 795 6.53 35.78 14.97
N TYR A 796 6.13 35.55 16.23
CA TYR A 796 6.24 36.55 17.28
C TYR A 796 7.71 36.85 17.60
N ILE A 797 8.11 38.11 17.43
CA ILE A 797 9.46 38.60 17.77
C ILE A 797 9.35 39.52 18.99
N PRO A 798 9.88 39.11 20.16
CA PRO A 798 9.97 39.99 21.31
C PRO A 798 10.79 41.24 20.98
N GLN A 799 10.36 42.42 21.44
CA GLN A 799 11.01 43.72 21.19
C GLN A 799 12.53 43.71 21.47
N ARG A 800 12.96 42.97 22.50
CA ARG A 800 14.39 42.83 22.87
C ARG A 800 15.25 42.11 21.83
N LEU A 801 14.67 41.26 20.99
CA LEU A 801 15.37 40.52 19.93
C LEU A 801 15.35 41.25 18.59
N GLU A 802 14.52 42.28 18.42
CA GLU A 802 14.40 43.02 17.16
C GLU A 802 15.72 43.58 16.64
N PRO A 803 16.58 44.23 17.45
CA PRO A 803 17.83 44.79 16.94
C PRO A 803 18.77 43.72 16.38
N THR A 804 18.70 42.50 16.93
CA THR A 804 19.53 41.37 16.50
C THR A 804 18.99 40.73 15.21
N LEU A 805 17.66 40.69 15.03
CA LEU A 805 17.03 40.07 13.87
C LEU A 805 16.84 41.02 12.69
N ALA A 806 16.75 42.32 12.93
CA ALA A 806 16.49 43.33 11.89
C ALA A 806 17.44 43.23 10.67
N PRO A 807 18.76 43.05 10.83
CA PRO A 807 19.67 42.91 9.68
C PRO A 807 19.37 41.67 8.83
N VAL A 808 19.01 40.55 9.47
CA VAL A 808 18.67 39.30 8.78
C VAL A 808 17.36 39.46 8.02
N LEU A 809 16.32 39.98 8.68
CA LEU A 809 15.00 40.19 8.10
C LEU A 809 15.04 41.18 6.94
N ALA A 810 15.83 42.26 7.07
CA ALA A 810 16.03 43.25 6.01
C ALA A 810 16.69 42.69 4.74
N ASN A 811 17.41 41.57 4.86
CA ASN A 811 18.14 40.95 3.76
C ASN A 811 17.40 39.77 3.09
N LEU A 812 16.30 39.28 3.70
CA LEU A 812 15.53 38.18 3.13
C LEU A 812 14.79 38.62 1.86
N LYS A 813 15.18 38.02 0.73
CA LYS A 813 14.56 38.21 -0.58
C LYS A 813 13.51 37.15 -0.89
N ALA A 814 13.59 35.97 -0.26
CA ALA A 814 12.64 34.89 -0.52
C ALA A 814 12.21 34.19 0.78
N LEU A 815 10.90 34.07 0.97
CA LEU A 815 10.30 33.45 2.15
C LEU A 815 9.21 32.46 1.75
N TYR A 816 9.41 31.18 2.08
CA TYR A 816 8.43 30.13 1.84
C TYR A 816 7.91 29.56 3.16
N LEU A 817 6.59 29.50 3.32
CA LEU A 817 5.94 29.09 4.56
C LEU A 817 4.81 28.09 4.32
N ASP A 818 4.77 27.05 5.15
CA ASP A 818 3.65 26.11 5.28
C ASP A 818 2.96 26.37 6.64
N LEU A 819 1.74 26.93 6.61
CA LEU A 819 1.05 27.56 7.72
C LEU A 819 -0.12 26.71 8.27
N ASP A 820 -0.40 26.91 9.56
CA ASP A 820 -1.51 26.32 10.31
C ASP A 820 -2.68 27.32 10.47
N ALA A 821 -3.92 26.82 10.41
CA ALA A 821 -5.14 27.59 10.63
C ALA A 821 -5.87 27.23 11.95
N ARG A 822 -5.29 26.37 12.80
CA ARG A 822 -6.00 25.87 14.01
C ARG A 822 -6.03 26.81 15.20
N LEU A 823 -5.22 27.86 15.23
CA LEU A 823 -5.17 28.75 16.39
C LEU A 823 -6.32 29.78 16.37
N PRO A 824 -6.86 30.12 17.56
CA PRO A 824 -7.86 31.17 17.67
C PRO A 824 -7.29 32.54 17.28
N PRO A 825 -8.14 33.50 16.85
CA PRO A 825 -7.69 34.84 16.47
C PRO A 825 -7.15 35.60 17.69
N THR A 826 -6.21 36.51 17.44
CA THR A 826 -5.77 37.48 18.45
C THR A 826 -6.87 38.52 18.64
N ARG A 827 -7.24 38.80 19.89
CA ARG A 827 -8.28 39.78 20.24
C ARG A 827 -7.65 41.10 20.64
N PHE A 828 -8.01 42.15 19.92
CA PHE A 828 -7.60 43.53 20.14
C PHE A 828 -8.79 44.32 20.70
N ALA A 829 -8.56 45.10 21.75
CA ALA A 829 -9.58 45.99 22.30
C ALA A 829 -9.79 47.18 21.34
N SER A 830 -11.04 47.48 21.00
CA SER A 830 -11.42 48.59 20.13
C SER A 830 -12.62 49.35 20.69
N GLY A 831 -12.37 50.30 21.60
CA GLY A 831 -13.44 50.99 22.33
C GLY A 831 -14.16 50.04 23.29
N ASP A 832 -15.48 49.96 23.17
CA ASP A 832 -16.34 49.00 23.91
C ASP A 832 -16.47 47.62 23.21
N ASP A 833 -15.79 47.43 22.07
CA ASP A 833 -15.90 46.22 21.23
C ASP A 833 -14.55 45.48 21.12
N VAL A 834 -14.59 44.23 20.63
CA VAL A 834 -13.42 43.37 20.44
C VAL A 834 -13.18 43.10 18.96
N GLN A 835 -12.04 43.56 18.45
CA GLN A 835 -11.59 43.24 17.10
C GLN A 835 -10.75 41.94 17.10
N CYS A 836 -11.21 40.93 16.37
CA CYS A 836 -10.44 39.69 16.16
C CYS A 836 -9.57 39.81 14.91
N CYS A 837 -8.32 39.33 14.98
CA CYS A 837 -7.41 39.27 13.83
C CYS A 837 -6.61 37.96 13.86
N TYR A 838 -6.72 37.20 12.78
CA TYR A 838 -5.96 35.97 12.54
C TYR A 838 -4.57 36.30 12.02
N SER A 839 -3.58 35.49 12.37
CA SER A 839 -2.20 35.61 11.87
C SER A 839 -1.49 36.94 12.19
N ALA A 840 -1.83 37.57 13.33
CA ALA A 840 -1.31 38.89 13.70
C ALA A 840 0.23 38.91 13.82
N ALA A 841 0.83 37.87 14.41
CA ALA A 841 2.28 37.81 14.55
C ALA A 841 2.98 37.61 13.19
N LEU A 842 2.39 36.81 12.29
CA LEU A 842 2.87 36.65 10.92
C LEU A 842 2.77 37.96 10.13
N MET A 843 1.67 38.70 10.23
CA MET A 843 1.52 40.01 9.58
C MET A 843 2.61 40.98 10.06
N GLU A 844 2.85 41.03 11.37
CA GLU A 844 3.91 41.86 11.94
C GLU A 844 5.31 41.42 11.46
N PHE A 845 5.57 40.11 11.42
CA PHE A 845 6.82 39.56 10.90
C PHE A 845 7.05 39.92 9.43
N LEU A 846 6.03 39.77 8.59
CA LEU A 846 6.07 40.13 7.17
C LEU A 846 6.34 41.62 6.96
N SER A 847 5.84 42.49 7.84
CA SER A 847 6.11 43.94 7.78
C SER A 847 7.60 44.29 7.95
N LYS A 848 8.40 43.38 8.50
CA LYS A 848 9.84 43.55 8.75
C LYS A 848 10.73 43.05 7.59
N LEU A 849 10.15 42.74 6.43
CA LEU A 849 10.84 42.16 5.25
C LEU A 849 10.85 43.12 4.02
N PRO A 850 11.58 44.25 4.07
CA PRO A 850 11.56 45.26 3.02
C PRO A 850 12.13 44.78 1.67
N ALA A 851 13.08 43.84 1.68
CA ALA A 851 13.74 43.35 0.47
C ALA A 851 13.04 42.14 -0.20
N LEU A 852 11.83 41.78 0.25
CA LEU A 852 11.16 40.56 -0.19
C LEU A 852 10.78 40.61 -1.68
N GLU A 853 11.35 39.68 -2.45
CA GLU A 853 11.10 39.50 -3.88
C GLU A 853 10.19 38.29 -4.18
N GLN A 854 10.25 37.23 -3.36
CA GLN A 854 9.48 36.00 -3.53
C GLN A 854 8.77 35.62 -2.23
N LEU A 855 7.46 35.46 -2.29
CA LEU A 855 6.64 35.01 -1.16
C LEU A 855 5.86 33.76 -1.54
N ARG A 856 6.03 32.68 -0.78
CA ARG A 856 5.21 31.47 -0.90
C ARG A 856 4.46 31.18 0.39
N LEU A 857 3.14 30.99 0.27
CA LEU A 857 2.26 30.66 1.39
C LEU A 857 1.44 29.40 1.04
N ASN A 858 1.56 28.34 1.84
CA ASN A 858 0.65 27.20 1.79
C ASN A 858 -0.15 27.03 3.10
N PHE A 859 -1.41 26.60 3.02
CA PHE A 859 -2.26 26.37 4.21
C PHE A 859 -2.74 24.90 4.27
N GLN A 860 -2.18 24.07 5.14
CA GLN A 860 -2.50 22.62 5.08
C GLN A 860 -3.95 22.27 5.46
N GLN A 861 -4.71 23.21 6.03
CA GLN A 861 -6.14 23.09 6.32
C GLN A 861 -6.92 24.15 5.52
N TYR A 862 -7.94 23.73 4.78
CA TYR A 862 -8.77 24.59 3.92
C TYR A 862 -9.77 25.44 4.73
N ASP A 863 -9.31 26.13 5.78
CA ASP A 863 -10.12 27.14 6.48
C ASP A 863 -10.06 28.45 5.70
N SER A 864 -11.21 28.95 5.25
CA SER A 864 -11.29 30.16 4.44
C SER A 864 -11.02 31.42 5.25
N ALA A 865 -11.24 31.43 6.58
CA ALA A 865 -11.18 32.66 7.37
C ALA A 865 -9.75 33.21 7.52
N HIS A 866 -8.82 32.41 8.05
CA HIS A 866 -7.43 32.83 8.30
C HIS A 866 -6.70 33.23 7.02
N ALA A 867 -6.86 32.42 5.98
CA ALA A 867 -6.20 32.64 4.71
C ALA A 867 -6.76 33.87 4.00
N SER A 868 -8.10 34.06 4.02
CA SER A 868 -8.72 35.24 3.43
C SER A 868 -8.32 36.52 4.15
N GLU A 869 -8.26 36.54 5.48
CA GLU A 869 -7.86 37.75 6.23
C GLU A 869 -6.41 38.15 5.92
N LEU A 870 -5.48 37.19 5.90
CA LEU A 870 -4.07 37.47 5.57
C LEU A 870 -3.91 38.00 4.15
N LEU A 871 -4.57 37.37 3.17
CA LEU A 871 -4.50 37.83 1.77
C LEU A 871 -5.19 39.19 1.58
N GLN A 872 -6.30 39.44 2.28
CA GLN A 872 -6.93 40.76 2.28
C GLN A 872 -6.02 41.82 2.90
N TRP A 873 -5.35 41.52 4.02
CA TRP A 873 -4.36 42.41 4.60
C TRP A 873 -3.22 42.74 3.63
N LEU A 874 -2.70 41.74 2.90
CA LEU A 874 -1.70 41.94 1.85
C LEU A 874 -2.19 42.76 0.65
N SER A 875 -3.50 42.75 0.39
CA SER A 875 -4.12 43.52 -0.72
C SER A 875 -4.38 44.99 -0.37
N LYS A 876 -4.50 45.33 0.93
CA LYS A 876 -4.78 46.69 1.41
C LYS A 876 -3.55 47.60 1.33
N ARG A 877 -3.76 48.92 1.28
CA ARG A 877 -2.69 49.93 1.35
C ARG A 877 -2.45 50.35 2.81
N PRO A 878 -1.19 50.63 3.23
CA PRO A 878 -0.87 51.07 4.59
C PRO A 878 -1.57 52.38 5.00
N ASN A 879 -1.88 53.24 4.03
CA ASN A 879 -2.51 54.53 4.25
C ASN A 879 -3.97 54.48 3.78
N GLY A 880 -4.91 54.85 4.65
CA GLY A 880 -6.33 55.01 4.32
C GLY A 880 -6.59 56.05 3.21
N PRO A 881 -7.86 56.33 2.87
CA PRO A 881 -8.21 57.24 1.79
C PRO A 881 -7.53 58.61 1.98
N ARG A 882 -6.81 59.05 0.94
CA ARG A 882 -6.25 60.41 0.84
C ARG A 882 -7.26 61.27 0.11
N ASP A 883 -7.32 62.55 0.45
CA ASP A 883 -8.12 63.51 -0.31
C ASP A 883 -7.53 63.72 -1.73
N SER A 884 -8.25 64.47 -2.58
CA SER A 884 -7.84 64.78 -3.95
C SER A 884 -6.54 65.61 -4.05
N SER A 885 -5.97 66.05 -2.92
CA SER A 885 -4.69 66.75 -2.84
C SER A 885 -3.53 65.87 -2.35
N GLY A 886 -3.80 64.62 -1.99
CA GLY A 886 -2.81 63.66 -1.51
C GLY A 886 -2.50 63.77 -0.01
N ALA A 887 -3.27 64.56 0.75
CA ALA A 887 -3.13 64.69 2.20
C ALA A 887 -3.89 63.56 2.93
N PRO A 888 -3.37 63.04 4.05
CA PRO A 888 -4.09 62.10 4.90
C PRO A 888 -5.31 62.79 5.53
N LEU A 889 -6.50 62.15 5.47
CA LEU A 889 -7.67 62.62 6.21
C LEU A 889 -7.41 62.55 7.73
N PRO A 890 -7.82 63.54 8.54
CA PRO A 890 -7.61 63.52 9.99
C PRO A 890 -8.40 62.37 10.63
N ALA A 891 -7.75 61.54 11.43
CA ALA A 891 -8.42 60.51 12.24
C ALA A 891 -9.27 61.16 13.35
N PRO A 892 -10.45 60.63 13.70
CA PRO A 892 -11.23 61.11 14.83
C PRO A 892 -10.40 61.00 16.12
N GLN A 893 -10.32 62.10 16.86
CA GLN A 893 -9.71 62.13 18.19
C GLN A 893 -10.58 61.35 19.18
N ALA A 894 -10.34 60.05 19.30
CA ALA A 894 -10.79 59.26 20.44
C ALA A 894 -9.65 59.21 21.47
N LEU A 895 -9.83 59.97 22.55
CA LEU A 895 -9.10 59.83 23.80
C LEU A 895 -9.35 58.41 24.36
N GLN A 896 -8.52 57.41 24.04
CA GLN A 896 -8.58 56.10 24.69
C GLN A 896 -7.22 55.35 24.65
N ALA A 897 -6.65 55.19 25.85
CA ALA A 897 -5.62 54.23 26.28
C ALA A 897 -4.41 53.97 25.36
N ALA A 898 -3.34 54.75 25.53
CA ALA A 898 -2.05 54.66 24.83
C ALA A 898 -1.27 53.33 24.94
N ASN A 899 -1.82 52.30 25.60
CA ASN A 899 -1.10 51.04 25.92
C ASN A 899 -1.83 49.76 25.48
N THR A 900 -2.87 49.83 24.64
CA THR A 900 -3.53 48.62 24.11
C THR A 900 -2.95 48.23 22.74
N PRO A 901 -2.54 46.97 22.52
CA PRO A 901 -2.11 46.49 21.20
C PRO A 901 -3.20 46.73 20.16
N LYS A 902 -2.81 47.03 18.92
CA LYS A 902 -3.71 47.19 17.77
C LYS A 902 -3.34 46.16 16.68
N PRO A 903 -4.28 45.78 15.80
CA PRO A 903 -3.96 44.93 14.66
C PRO A 903 -2.85 45.54 13.80
N PRO A 904 -1.93 44.73 13.23
CA PRO A 904 -0.85 45.22 12.38
C PRO A 904 -1.37 45.98 11.15
N PRO A 905 -0.81 47.17 10.82
CA PRO A 905 -1.20 47.89 9.62
C PRO A 905 -0.79 47.12 8.34
N PRO A 906 -1.49 47.30 7.21
CA PRO A 906 -1.12 46.66 5.94
C PRO A 906 0.33 46.96 5.54
N VAL A 907 1.04 45.95 5.02
CA VAL A 907 2.42 46.07 4.54
C VAL A 907 2.51 46.56 3.09
N GLU A 908 3.66 47.13 2.72
CA GLU A 908 4.01 47.43 1.34
C GLU A 908 5.34 46.77 0.95
N PHE A 909 5.27 45.76 0.09
CA PHE A 909 6.45 45.15 -0.51
C PHE A 909 6.82 45.84 -1.82
N THR A 910 7.89 46.63 -1.82
CA THR A 910 8.34 47.42 -2.98
C THR A 910 9.07 46.62 -4.05
N HIS A 911 9.48 45.37 -3.74
CA HIS A 911 10.30 44.54 -4.62
C HIS A 911 9.67 43.18 -4.95
N LEU A 912 8.42 42.95 -4.57
CA LEU A 912 7.76 41.65 -4.72
C LEU A 912 7.53 41.30 -6.20
N LYS A 913 8.26 40.30 -6.69
CA LYS A 913 8.24 39.81 -8.08
C LYS A 913 7.45 38.52 -8.24
N GLN A 914 7.36 37.69 -7.20
CA GLN A 914 6.72 36.39 -7.27
C GLN A 914 5.85 36.10 -6.05
N ILE A 915 4.62 35.66 -6.32
CA ILE A 915 3.67 35.16 -5.30
C ILE A 915 3.28 33.73 -5.66
N ASP A 916 3.57 32.81 -4.74
CA ASP A 916 3.18 31.42 -4.85
C ASP A 916 2.15 31.09 -3.75
N LEU A 917 0.93 30.71 -4.13
CA LEU A 917 -0.12 30.30 -3.20
C LEU A 917 -0.41 28.82 -3.40
N GLY A 918 -0.55 28.09 -2.31
CA GLY A 918 -0.99 26.71 -2.41
C GLY A 918 -1.78 26.21 -1.23
N PHE A 919 -2.45 25.06 -1.40
CA PHE A 919 -3.28 24.44 -0.36
C PHE A 919 -4.16 25.51 0.31
N ILE A 920 -5.09 26.13 -0.40
CA ILE A 920 -5.84 27.27 0.16
C ILE A 920 -7.25 27.27 -0.40
N LEU A 921 -8.22 27.62 0.44
CA LEU A 921 -9.59 27.95 0.02
C LEU A 921 -9.75 29.47 0.06
N VAL A 922 -10.07 30.09 -1.09
CA VAL A 922 -10.08 31.55 -1.22
C VAL A 922 -11.15 32.03 -2.20
N LYS A 923 -11.73 33.20 -1.92
CA LYS A 923 -12.67 33.87 -2.84
C LYS A 923 -11.92 34.53 -4.00
N PRO A 924 -12.38 34.38 -5.26
CA PRO A 924 -11.66 34.88 -6.44
C PRO A 924 -11.28 36.38 -6.39
N HIS A 925 -12.14 37.24 -5.86
CA HIS A 925 -11.89 38.69 -5.81
C HIS A 925 -10.66 39.06 -4.96
N ILE A 926 -10.38 38.32 -3.89
CA ILE A 926 -9.22 38.57 -3.01
C ILE A 926 -7.92 38.38 -3.79
N LEU A 927 -7.85 37.37 -4.65
CA LEU A 927 -6.68 37.12 -5.51
C LEU A 927 -6.48 38.27 -6.53
N VAL A 928 -7.57 38.72 -7.15
CA VAL A 928 -7.51 39.84 -8.11
C VAL A 928 -7.03 41.12 -7.43
N GLU A 929 -7.54 41.43 -6.24
CA GLU A 929 -7.13 42.59 -5.44
C GLU A 929 -5.65 42.51 -5.05
N LEU A 930 -5.20 41.34 -4.59
CA LEU A 930 -3.80 41.08 -4.25
C LEU A 930 -2.87 41.30 -5.46
N TYR A 931 -3.18 40.73 -6.62
CA TYR A 931 -2.32 40.91 -7.80
C TYR A 931 -2.36 42.35 -8.30
N LYS A 932 -3.54 42.99 -8.31
CA LYS A 932 -3.67 44.42 -8.64
C LYS A 932 -2.82 45.30 -7.74
N ARG A 933 -2.73 44.98 -6.44
CA ARG A 933 -1.91 45.71 -5.47
C ARG A 933 -0.43 45.75 -5.87
N TYR A 934 0.11 44.64 -6.38
CA TYR A 934 1.52 44.49 -6.74
C TYR A 934 1.79 44.55 -8.25
N ARG A 935 0.84 45.03 -9.07
CA ARG A 935 0.93 44.98 -10.54
C ARG A 935 2.19 45.58 -11.16
N LEU A 936 2.80 46.57 -10.50
CA LEU A 936 4.01 47.24 -11.00
C LEU A 936 5.25 46.35 -10.89
N THR A 937 5.31 45.49 -9.88
CA THR A 937 6.49 44.70 -9.50
C THR A 937 6.33 43.21 -9.78
N LEU A 938 5.11 42.69 -9.70
CA LEU A 938 4.80 41.28 -9.85
C LEU A 938 5.05 40.82 -11.30
N ARG A 939 5.80 39.71 -11.45
CA ARG A 939 6.18 39.10 -12.74
C ARG A 939 5.80 37.62 -12.82
N SER A 940 5.67 36.93 -11.69
CA SER A 940 5.31 35.50 -11.67
C SER A 940 4.24 35.20 -10.63
N ILE A 941 3.29 34.35 -10.99
CA ILE A 941 2.32 33.77 -10.06
C ILE A 941 2.31 32.25 -10.16
N SER A 942 2.17 31.57 -9.01
CA SER A 942 2.04 30.12 -8.95
C SER A 942 0.87 29.73 -8.04
N LEU A 943 -0.01 28.85 -8.53
CA LEU A 943 -1.18 28.36 -7.81
C LEU A 943 -1.14 26.83 -7.76
N HIS A 944 -0.94 26.27 -6.56
CA HIS A 944 -0.87 24.83 -6.35
C HIS A 944 -1.90 24.32 -5.35
N LYS A 945 -2.87 23.49 -5.77
CA LYS A 945 -3.97 23.03 -4.89
C LYS A 945 -4.77 24.18 -4.28
N VAL A 946 -4.94 25.24 -5.05
CA VAL A 946 -5.83 26.35 -4.72
C VAL A 946 -7.26 25.94 -5.05
N THR A 947 -8.18 26.23 -4.13
CA THR A 947 -9.61 25.98 -4.27
C THR A 947 -10.34 27.33 -4.29
N LEU A 948 -11.10 27.60 -5.35
CA LEU A 948 -11.94 28.81 -5.40
C LEU A 948 -13.31 28.57 -4.78
N GLU A 949 -13.73 29.51 -3.94
CA GLU A 949 -15.05 29.54 -3.29
C GLU A 949 -16.00 30.53 -3.98
N PRO A 950 -17.25 30.13 -4.32
CA PRO A 950 -18.23 31.04 -4.91
C PRO A 950 -18.77 32.03 -3.87
N ALA A 951 -19.13 33.24 -4.32
CA ALA A 951 -19.84 34.21 -3.47
C ALA A 951 -21.30 33.79 -3.23
N ASN A 952 -21.96 33.21 -4.23
CA ASN A 952 -23.33 32.69 -4.17
C ASN A 952 -23.35 31.22 -4.57
N MET A 953 -23.94 30.34 -3.76
CA MET A 953 -23.86 28.88 -3.92
C MET A 953 -24.85 28.28 -4.95
N ILE A 954 -25.59 29.11 -5.69
CA ILE A 954 -26.79 28.69 -6.43
C ILE A 954 -26.50 28.25 -7.89
N HIS A 955 -25.41 28.70 -8.52
CA HIS A 955 -25.18 28.49 -9.96
C HIS A 955 -23.86 27.78 -10.28
N LYS A 956 -23.91 26.75 -11.14
CA LYS A 956 -22.73 26.08 -11.70
C LYS A 956 -21.99 27.05 -12.63
N VAL A 957 -20.98 27.74 -12.10
CA VAL A 957 -20.18 28.74 -12.81
C VAL A 957 -18.72 28.35 -12.74
N ASN A 958 -17.99 28.45 -13.86
CA ASN A 958 -16.54 28.30 -13.85
C ASN A 958 -15.88 29.57 -13.29
N LEU A 959 -15.50 29.56 -12.01
CA LEU A 959 -14.88 30.70 -11.33
C LEU A 959 -13.44 30.91 -11.80
N TRP A 960 -12.76 29.86 -12.25
CA TRP A 960 -11.41 29.96 -12.78
C TRP A 960 -11.37 30.73 -14.10
N ALA A 961 -12.30 30.46 -15.01
CA ALA A 961 -12.46 31.23 -16.24
C ALA A 961 -12.70 32.72 -15.93
N LYS A 962 -13.63 33.02 -15.00
CA LYS A 962 -13.89 34.40 -14.54
C LYS A 962 -12.67 35.06 -13.89
N LEU A 963 -11.87 34.30 -13.14
CA LEU A 963 -10.64 34.79 -12.54
C LEU A 963 -9.62 35.18 -13.61
N PHE A 964 -9.43 34.35 -14.65
CA PHE A 964 -8.51 34.68 -15.74
C PHE A 964 -8.97 35.92 -16.54
N ASP A 965 -10.27 36.08 -16.79
CA ASP A 965 -10.82 37.31 -17.38
C ASP A 965 -10.54 38.52 -16.48
N ALA A 966 -10.83 38.44 -15.18
CA ALA A 966 -10.58 39.54 -14.25
C ALA A 966 -9.09 39.90 -14.09
N ILE A 967 -8.19 38.90 -14.20
CA ILE A 967 -6.74 39.11 -14.26
C ILE A 967 -6.36 39.82 -15.57
N SER A 968 -6.98 39.46 -16.70
CA SER A 968 -6.69 40.11 -18.00
C SER A 968 -7.04 41.60 -17.99
N GLU A 969 -8.09 41.99 -17.26
CA GLU A 969 -8.52 43.39 -17.11
C GLU A 969 -7.72 44.18 -16.06
N SER A 970 -6.83 43.52 -15.31
CA SER A 970 -6.16 44.13 -14.16
C SER A 970 -4.93 44.97 -14.50
N GLY A 971 -4.44 44.91 -15.74
CA GLY A 971 -3.23 45.61 -16.19
C GLY A 971 -1.94 45.03 -15.60
N LEU A 972 -1.91 43.72 -15.36
CA LEU A 972 -0.71 42.98 -14.92
C LEU A 972 0.27 42.77 -16.06
N ASP A 973 1.56 42.68 -15.73
CA ASP A 973 2.66 42.38 -16.66
C ASP A 973 3.43 41.15 -16.14
N LEU A 974 2.84 39.97 -16.29
CA LEU A 974 3.40 38.70 -15.84
C LEU A 974 4.20 38.05 -16.96
N SER A 975 5.38 37.52 -16.63
CA SER A 975 6.22 36.71 -17.51
C SER A 975 6.00 35.21 -17.35
N SER A 976 5.38 34.78 -16.24
CA SER A 976 5.10 33.36 -15.98
C SER A 976 3.89 33.11 -15.08
N ILE A 977 3.15 32.04 -15.40
CA ILE A 977 2.00 31.54 -14.64
C ILE A 977 2.19 30.02 -14.48
N SER A 978 2.09 29.51 -13.25
CA SER A 978 2.11 28.07 -12.98
C SER A 978 0.84 27.64 -12.25
N LEU A 979 0.13 26.65 -12.78
CA LEU A 979 -1.15 26.17 -12.27
C LEU A 979 -1.08 24.66 -12.09
N ARG A 980 -1.41 24.17 -10.89
CA ARG A 980 -1.30 22.74 -10.59
C ARG A 980 -2.34 22.25 -9.60
N SER A 981 -3.08 21.20 -9.97
CA SER A 981 -4.06 20.49 -9.14
C SER A 981 -5.11 21.43 -8.53
N LEU A 982 -5.63 22.34 -9.36
CA LEU A 982 -6.63 23.33 -8.96
C LEU A 982 -7.96 22.68 -8.60
N LYS A 983 -8.78 23.38 -7.81
CA LYS A 983 -10.10 22.93 -7.41
C LYS A 983 -11.12 24.07 -7.36
N GLN A 984 -12.39 23.74 -7.30
CA GLN A 984 -13.47 24.70 -7.09
C GLN A 984 -14.59 24.08 -6.24
N THR A 985 -15.14 24.83 -5.27
CA THR A 985 -16.31 24.38 -4.51
C THR A 985 -17.61 24.74 -5.24
N TYR A 986 -18.64 23.92 -5.03
CA TYR A 986 -20.02 24.20 -5.43
C TYR A 986 -20.97 23.63 -4.38
N SER A 987 -21.79 24.51 -3.81
CA SER A 987 -22.71 24.25 -2.69
C SER A 987 -22.06 23.43 -1.54
N HIS A 988 -22.84 22.63 -0.81
CA HIS A 988 -22.35 21.80 0.29
C HIS A 988 -21.58 20.55 -0.16
N PHE A 989 -21.47 20.28 -1.46
CA PHE A 989 -20.94 19.01 -2.00
C PHE A 989 -19.41 18.94 -2.14
N GLY A 990 -18.65 19.79 -1.42
CA GLY A 990 -17.19 19.74 -1.39
C GLY A 990 -16.48 20.37 -2.60
N ALA A 991 -15.16 20.13 -2.71
CA ALA A 991 -14.29 20.75 -3.73
C ALA A 991 -13.99 19.79 -4.89
N TRP A 992 -14.31 20.23 -6.11
CA TRP A 992 -14.18 19.47 -7.35
C TRP A 992 -12.87 19.79 -8.08
N PRO A 993 -12.25 18.82 -8.77
CA PRO A 993 -11.02 19.05 -9.51
C PRO A 993 -11.25 19.95 -10.73
N VAL A 994 -10.18 20.65 -11.11
CA VAL A 994 -10.15 21.54 -12.26
C VAL A 994 -9.04 21.08 -13.19
N THR A 995 -9.40 20.87 -14.45
CA THR A 995 -8.56 20.35 -15.52
C THR A 995 -8.39 21.39 -16.63
N PHE A 996 -7.41 21.17 -17.49
CA PHE A 996 -7.17 21.99 -18.67
C PHE A 996 -7.27 21.11 -19.91
N LYS A 997 -8.12 21.53 -20.87
CA LYS A 997 -8.18 20.92 -22.19
C LYS A 997 -6.80 20.92 -22.83
N ASP A 998 -6.47 19.82 -23.51
CA ASP A 998 -5.24 19.65 -24.28
C ASP A 998 -3.96 19.81 -23.44
N ALA A 999 -4.01 19.54 -22.14
CA ALA A 999 -2.85 19.46 -21.25
C ALA A 999 -2.55 18.01 -20.86
N THR A 1000 -1.26 17.65 -20.81
CA THR A 1000 -0.79 16.34 -20.34
C THR A 1000 0.36 16.53 -19.34
N PRO A 1001 0.14 16.30 -18.02
CA PRO A 1001 -1.12 15.91 -17.40
C PRO A 1001 -2.18 17.03 -17.44
N ASP A 1002 -3.45 16.64 -17.44
CA ASP A 1002 -4.63 17.53 -17.51
C ASP A 1002 -4.81 18.43 -16.28
N TRP A 1003 -4.23 18.05 -15.15
CA TRP A 1003 -4.28 18.82 -13.89
C TRP A 1003 -3.15 19.86 -13.73
N GLU A 1004 -2.29 20.06 -14.74
CA GLU A 1004 -1.19 21.03 -14.70
C GLU A 1004 -1.14 21.89 -15.98
N LYS A 1005 -0.94 23.20 -15.82
CA LYS A 1005 -0.69 24.10 -16.94
C LYS A 1005 0.30 25.17 -16.52
N ASN A 1006 1.40 25.28 -17.26
CA ASN A 1006 2.43 26.30 -17.04
C ASN A 1006 2.57 27.15 -18.30
N TRP A 1007 2.75 28.44 -18.11
CA TRP A 1007 3.03 29.40 -19.16
C TRP A 1007 4.23 30.25 -18.78
N ALA A 1008 5.08 30.53 -19.76
CA ALA A 1008 6.15 31.51 -19.67
C ALA A 1008 6.27 32.23 -21.02
N GLY A 1009 6.26 33.55 -21.02
CA GLY A 1009 6.28 34.33 -22.26
C GLY A 1009 6.03 35.82 -22.05
N ASN A 1010 5.86 36.54 -23.16
CA ASN A 1010 5.71 38.00 -23.16
C ASN A 1010 4.29 38.46 -23.54
N ASP A 1011 3.42 37.56 -24.02
CA ASP A 1011 2.03 37.88 -24.38
C ASP A 1011 1.06 37.31 -23.32
N LEU A 1012 0.92 38.03 -22.22
CA LEU A 1012 0.01 37.66 -21.14
C LEU A 1012 -1.45 37.62 -21.60
N GLY A 1013 -1.85 38.49 -22.52
CA GLY A 1013 -3.23 38.57 -23.01
C GLY A 1013 -3.64 37.32 -23.79
N CYS A 1014 -2.75 36.81 -24.65
CA CYS A 1014 -2.98 35.54 -25.33
C CYS A 1014 -3.02 34.38 -24.32
N ALA A 1015 -2.07 34.35 -23.38
CA ALA A 1015 -1.99 33.29 -22.38
C ALA A 1015 -3.25 33.18 -21.51
N LEU A 1016 -3.78 34.31 -21.03
CA LEU A 1016 -4.98 34.32 -20.19
C LEU A 1016 -6.24 33.90 -20.97
N ARG A 1017 -6.34 34.25 -22.25
CA ARG A 1017 -7.43 33.77 -23.13
C ARG A 1017 -7.35 32.27 -23.35
N GLU A 1018 -6.17 31.74 -23.64
CA GLU A 1018 -5.95 30.30 -23.76
C GLU A 1018 -6.28 29.56 -22.46
N LEU A 1019 -5.84 30.09 -21.31
CA LEU A 1019 -6.16 29.51 -20.00
C LEU A 1019 -7.66 29.53 -19.71
N ARG A 1020 -8.36 30.62 -20.03
CA ARG A 1020 -9.82 30.73 -19.90
C ARG A 1020 -10.56 29.71 -20.76
N ASP A 1021 -10.15 29.54 -22.01
CA ASP A 1021 -10.83 28.65 -22.95
C ASP A 1021 -10.54 27.17 -22.66
N ALA A 1022 -9.36 26.88 -22.09
CA ALA A 1022 -8.92 25.54 -21.73
C ALA A 1022 -9.44 25.07 -20.36
N VAL A 1023 -9.69 25.95 -19.39
CA VAL A 1023 -10.00 25.53 -18.01
C VAL A 1023 -11.42 24.95 -17.88
N VAL A 1024 -11.52 23.76 -17.29
CA VAL A 1024 -12.76 23.02 -17.07
C VAL A 1024 -12.86 22.63 -15.60
N VAL A 1025 -14.06 22.75 -15.03
CA VAL A 1025 -14.37 22.21 -13.70
C VAL A 1025 -15.07 20.88 -13.91
N ASP A 1026 -14.52 19.80 -13.36
CA ASP A 1026 -15.09 18.46 -13.51
C ASP A 1026 -16.25 18.28 -12.52
N TRP A 1027 -17.43 18.76 -12.92
CA TRP A 1027 -18.66 18.59 -12.15
C TRP A 1027 -19.10 17.12 -12.10
N PRO A 1028 -19.69 16.64 -10.99
CA PRO A 1028 -20.28 15.31 -10.94
C PRO A 1028 -21.51 15.21 -11.86
N GLU A 1029 -21.80 14.00 -12.34
CA GLU A 1029 -22.96 13.71 -13.19
C GLU A 1029 -24.27 13.89 -12.40
N GLU A 1030 -25.35 14.33 -13.06
CA GLU A 1030 -26.62 14.65 -12.37
C GLU A 1030 -27.23 13.46 -11.62
N SER A 1031 -26.88 12.22 -11.98
CA SER A 1031 -27.28 10.99 -11.28
C SER A 1031 -26.68 10.82 -9.89
N ASP A 1032 -25.60 11.54 -9.55
CA ASP A 1032 -24.99 11.47 -8.22
C ASP A 1032 -25.75 12.31 -7.17
N TYR A 1033 -26.70 13.16 -7.61
CA TYR A 1033 -27.49 14.03 -6.75
C TYR A 1033 -28.84 13.44 -6.31
N SER A 1034 -29.28 12.31 -6.89
CA SER A 1034 -30.60 11.72 -6.62
C SER A 1034 -30.69 10.92 -5.30
N GLY A 1035 -29.68 10.98 -4.43
CA GLY A 1035 -29.68 10.34 -3.12
C GLY A 1035 -30.25 11.20 -1.98
N HIS A 1036 -30.46 12.51 -2.21
CA HIS A 1036 -30.97 13.44 -1.20
C HIS A 1036 -31.87 14.50 -1.83
N SER A 1037 -33.04 14.08 -2.32
CA SER A 1037 -34.17 14.97 -2.60
C SER A 1037 -35.35 14.53 -1.75
N ASP A 1038 -35.35 14.94 -0.49
CA ASP A 1038 -36.55 15.00 0.37
C ASP A 1038 -36.28 16.02 1.48
N VAL A 1039 -36.28 17.31 1.12
CA VAL A 1039 -36.83 18.37 1.98
C VAL A 1039 -37.51 19.38 1.06
N SER A 1040 -38.83 19.32 1.11
CA SER A 1040 -39.80 20.10 0.36
C SER A 1040 -39.73 21.60 0.65
N GLU A 1041 -40.05 22.37 -0.38
CA GLU A 1041 -40.69 23.68 -0.26
C GLU A 1041 -41.83 23.61 0.75
N VAL A 1042 -41.75 24.40 1.82
CA VAL A 1042 -42.94 24.83 2.58
C VAL A 1042 -42.78 26.32 2.80
N SER A 1043 -43.62 27.05 2.06
CA SER A 1043 -43.96 28.45 2.24
C SER A 1043 -44.66 28.68 3.58
N ASP A 1044 -44.45 29.88 4.12
CA ASP A 1044 -45.13 30.47 5.27
C ASP A 1044 -46.65 30.21 5.28
N GLU A 1045 -47.18 29.71 6.40
CA GLU A 1045 -48.45 30.13 7.02
C GLU A 1045 -48.73 29.36 8.34
N GLU A 1046 -49.02 30.14 9.39
CA GLU A 1046 -49.81 29.81 10.61
C GLU A 1046 -49.20 28.83 11.65
N ALA A 1047 -48.78 29.26 12.85
CA ALA A 1047 -49.51 29.86 13.98
C ALA A 1047 -50.40 28.86 14.76
N GLU A 1048 -50.19 28.88 16.08
CA GLU A 1048 -51.06 28.41 17.18
C GLU A 1048 -50.85 27.01 17.78
N MET A 1049 -50.38 27.08 19.04
CA MET A 1049 -50.87 26.41 20.25
C MET A 1049 -50.60 24.91 20.47
N ASP A 1050 -49.88 24.64 21.57
CA ASP A 1050 -50.38 24.06 22.83
C ASP A 1050 -51.39 22.90 22.66
N GLU A 1051 -51.31 21.77 23.35
CA GLU A 1051 -50.92 21.49 24.72
C GLU A 1051 -51.07 19.95 24.89
N ASP A 1052 -50.37 19.38 25.87
CA ASP A 1052 -50.71 18.13 26.59
C ASP A 1052 -50.65 16.79 25.82
N GLU A 1053 -50.11 15.68 26.33
CA GLU A 1053 -50.04 15.19 27.71
C GLU A 1053 -49.06 13.99 27.77
N ASN A 1054 -48.26 13.90 28.84
CA ASN A 1054 -47.50 12.75 29.40
C ASN A 1054 -46.32 12.09 28.67
#